data_AF-A0A1V6S5R0-F1
#
_entry.id   AF-A0A1V6S5R0-F1
#
_cell.length_a   1.000
_cell.length_b   1.000
_cell.length_c   1.000
_cell.angle_alpha   90.00
_cell.angle_beta   90.00
_cell.angle_gamma   90.00
#
_symmetry.space_group_name_H-M   'P 1'
#
loop_
_entity.id
_entity.type
_entity.pdbx_description
1 polymer ?
#
loop_
_entity_poly.entity_id
_entity_poly.type
_entity_poly.pdbx_seq_one_letter_code
_entity_poly.pdbx_strand_id
1 'polypeptide(L)'
;MPPPTQIPIPLFASTQLTLLAEEHAAEVSSSKLASTAASVSPLTRRTLQATGYALTGLILSQCRTGLGGRVVGEFAPDPAVASDENRAADGTPRLGAHGIRVGDVVRVSDVAGTGKKAGGKDKEKEKDAEKGGPEGVVTRTGDRAVWIAFGRPGGGGMSKEDDEAVEELWGKKLWAIKLANDVTYRRMRQTMEKMDKMTETDYTHFMRVAFGHTTPLEPDTEACGPVEFIDPTLNDSQKDAIRFALGSRDIALIHGPPGTGKTHTLIELILQLVQRKKRILVCGPSNVSVDNIVERLAPKKVPVVRIGHPARLLPSVLEHSLEVLTQTSDAGAIVKDIRKEIDEKQASIRKTRSGRERRGIYDDLKLLRKEFRQRESKCVDNLVRESSVVLATLHGAGGHQLKNQKFDVVIIDEASQALEAQCWISLLGAEKVVLAGDHLQLPPTVKSTGQKSKDNTSKGEKKTDTNADIETLNGVSLERTLFDRLLALHGAGIKRMLTTQYRMHEKIMRFPSGELYEGKLIASDAVKARLLVDLPYEVGGTDDTQEPLVFWDTQGGDFPEKAEDEISKKGALLGDSKSNEMEAMVVARHVDNLIDAGVRPESIAVITPYNGQLALLSRMLREKYPGLELGSVDGFQGREKEAVVVSLVRSNAEHEVGFLGEKRRLNVAMTRPKRHLCICGDSETISHGSSFLKHWMEFLEENADLRYPDAGDLL
;
A
#
# COMPACT_ATOMS: atom_id res chain seq x y z
N MET A 1 24.91 22.95 -17.49
CA MET A 1 23.53 22.45 -17.72
C MET A 1 22.64 23.66 -17.97
N PRO A 2 21.64 23.59 -18.87
CA PRO A 2 20.63 24.64 -18.95
C PRO A 2 19.97 24.80 -17.56
N PRO A 3 19.53 26.03 -17.19
CA PRO A 3 18.86 26.24 -15.92
C PRO A 3 17.60 25.35 -15.85
N PRO A 4 17.27 24.79 -14.69
CA PRO A 4 16.09 23.94 -14.52
C PRO A 4 14.85 24.70 -15.02
N THR A 5 14.04 24.04 -15.84
CA THR A 5 12.78 24.62 -16.31
C THR A 5 11.89 24.85 -15.10
N GLN A 6 11.64 26.11 -14.77
CA GLN A 6 10.85 26.49 -13.61
C GLN A 6 9.42 26.02 -13.79
N ILE A 7 8.87 25.38 -12.76
CA ILE A 7 7.49 24.90 -12.76
C ILE A 7 6.70 25.75 -11.77
N PRO A 8 5.73 26.58 -12.23
CA PRO A 8 4.89 27.32 -11.31
C PRO A 8 4.11 26.37 -10.39
N ILE A 9 4.21 26.59 -9.07
CA ILE A 9 3.58 25.73 -8.07
C ILE A 9 2.05 25.66 -8.23
N PRO A 10 1.33 26.77 -8.45
CA PRO A 10 -0.09 26.72 -8.73
C PRO A 10 -0.45 25.87 -9.96
N LEU A 11 0.32 26.02 -11.04
CA LEU A 11 0.09 25.28 -12.28
C LEU A 11 0.33 23.76 -12.10
N PHE A 12 1.37 23.39 -11.34
CA PHE A 12 1.59 22.01 -10.95
C PHE A 12 0.40 21.46 -10.12
N ALA A 13 -0.07 22.24 -9.14
CA ALA A 13 -1.14 21.82 -8.25
C ALA A 13 -2.48 21.67 -8.99
N SER A 14 -2.83 22.59 -9.87
CA SER A 14 -4.05 22.51 -10.70
C SER A 14 -4.00 21.32 -11.65
N THR A 15 -2.85 21.05 -12.26
CA THR A 15 -2.64 19.87 -13.11
C THR A 15 -2.82 18.56 -12.31
N GLN A 16 -2.23 18.48 -11.12
CA GLN A 16 -2.39 17.31 -10.24
C GLN A 16 -3.85 17.13 -9.77
N LEU A 17 -4.58 18.21 -9.49
CA LEU A 17 -6.00 18.15 -9.12
C LEU A 17 -6.84 17.50 -10.24
N THR A 18 -6.61 17.87 -11.49
CA THR A 18 -7.28 17.27 -12.66
C THR A 18 -6.97 15.79 -12.78
N LEU A 19 -5.68 15.42 -12.72
CA LEU A 19 -5.25 14.03 -12.83
C LEU A 19 -5.80 13.16 -11.69
N LEU A 20 -5.74 13.66 -10.46
CA LEU A 20 -6.29 12.96 -9.30
C LEU A 20 -7.81 12.77 -9.46
N ALA A 21 -8.53 13.74 -10.02
CA ALA A 21 -9.97 13.63 -10.26
C ALA A 21 -10.30 12.55 -11.29
N GLU A 22 -9.51 12.44 -12.37
CA GLU A 22 -9.62 11.33 -13.34
C GLU A 22 -9.39 9.97 -12.66
N GLU A 23 -8.34 9.86 -11.84
CA GLU A 23 -8.01 8.64 -11.10
C GLU A 23 -9.10 8.25 -10.10
N HIS A 24 -9.63 9.22 -9.35
CA HIS A 24 -10.72 9.01 -8.41
C HIS A 24 -11.99 8.57 -9.14
N ALA A 25 -12.33 9.17 -10.28
CA ALA A 25 -13.47 8.77 -11.09
C ALA A 25 -13.32 7.35 -11.66
N ALA A 26 -12.11 6.97 -12.08
CA ALA A 26 -11.79 5.61 -12.54
C ALA A 26 -11.90 4.60 -11.39
N GLU A 27 -11.37 4.92 -10.21
CA GLU A 27 -11.46 4.09 -9.01
C GLU A 27 -12.91 3.91 -8.54
N VAL A 28 -13.67 5.01 -8.42
CA VAL A 28 -15.09 4.95 -8.07
C VAL A 28 -15.85 4.12 -9.10
N SER A 29 -15.58 4.28 -10.40
CA SER A 29 -16.23 3.51 -11.46
C SER A 29 -15.90 2.02 -11.39
N SER A 30 -14.65 1.65 -11.08
CA SER A 30 -14.28 0.26 -10.79
C SER A 30 -15.00 -0.30 -9.54
N SER A 31 -15.36 0.58 -8.61
CA SER A 31 -16.09 0.25 -7.38
C SER A 31 -17.62 0.37 -7.49
N LYS A 32 -18.19 0.78 -8.64
CA LYS A 32 -19.64 1.07 -8.79
C LYS A 32 -20.56 -0.14 -8.61
N LEU A 33 -20.04 -1.36 -8.69
CA LEU A 33 -20.78 -2.56 -8.29
C LEU A 33 -21.10 -2.58 -6.78
N ALA A 34 -20.37 -1.83 -5.95
CA ALA A 34 -20.60 -1.70 -4.51
C ALA A 34 -21.36 -0.41 -4.10
N SER A 35 -21.51 0.59 -4.98
CA SER A 35 -22.03 1.92 -4.58
C SER A 35 -23.54 2.10 -4.72
N THR A 36 -24.29 1.17 -5.31
CA THR A 36 -25.77 1.22 -5.39
C THR A 36 -26.41 0.73 -4.09
N ALA A 37 -26.11 1.37 -2.96
CA ALA A 37 -26.44 0.87 -1.62
C ALA A 37 -27.81 1.30 -1.05
N ALA A 38 -28.79 1.68 -1.86
CA ALA A 38 -30.10 2.13 -1.35
C ALA A 38 -31.29 1.18 -1.65
N SER A 39 -31.13 0.18 -2.53
CA SER A 39 -32.24 -0.69 -2.98
C SER A 39 -31.83 -2.12 -3.34
N VAL A 40 -30.83 -2.66 -2.63
CA VAL A 40 -30.18 -3.92 -2.99
C VAL A 40 -31.03 -5.14 -2.55
N SER A 41 -31.42 -5.98 -3.52
CA SER A 41 -32.15 -7.23 -3.26
C SER A 41 -31.38 -8.16 -2.29
N PRO A 42 -32.05 -9.06 -1.55
CA PRO A 42 -31.36 -10.06 -0.71
C PRO A 42 -30.34 -10.92 -1.48
N LEU A 43 -30.62 -11.24 -2.75
CA LEU A 43 -29.70 -11.96 -3.64
C LEU A 43 -28.43 -11.14 -3.89
N THR A 44 -28.59 -9.87 -4.25
CA THR A 44 -27.44 -8.99 -4.52
C THR A 44 -26.60 -8.74 -3.26
N ARG A 45 -27.19 -8.70 -2.07
CA ARG A 45 -26.45 -8.64 -0.80
C ARG A 45 -25.60 -9.89 -0.55
N ARG A 46 -26.13 -11.08 -0.85
CA ARG A 46 -25.34 -12.33 -0.78
C ARG A 46 -24.22 -12.34 -1.81
N THR A 47 -24.48 -11.89 -3.05
CA THR A 47 -23.44 -11.77 -4.09
C THR A 47 -22.34 -10.81 -3.64
N LEU A 48 -22.67 -9.65 -3.08
CA LEU A 48 -21.71 -8.69 -2.56
C LEU A 48 -20.87 -9.23 -1.39
N GLN A 49 -21.46 -10.08 -0.54
CA GLN A 49 -20.71 -10.76 0.50
C GLN A 49 -19.77 -11.82 -0.09
N ALA A 50 -20.25 -12.63 -1.03
CA ALA A 50 -19.43 -13.64 -1.72
C ALA A 50 -18.26 -13.02 -2.50
N THR A 51 -18.44 -11.82 -3.06
CA THR A 51 -17.37 -11.05 -3.71
C THR A 51 -16.53 -10.21 -2.74
N GLY A 52 -16.85 -10.25 -1.44
CA GLY A 52 -16.06 -9.62 -0.38
C GLY A 52 -16.30 -8.13 -0.13
N TYR A 53 -17.33 -7.52 -0.73
CA TYR A 53 -17.66 -6.10 -0.60
C TYR A 53 -18.69 -5.79 0.50
N ALA A 54 -19.36 -6.79 1.06
CA ALA A 54 -20.35 -6.59 2.12
C ALA A 54 -20.26 -7.65 3.22
N LEU A 55 -20.80 -7.32 4.39
CA LEU A 55 -21.07 -8.22 5.50
C LEU A 55 -22.55 -8.14 5.84
N THR A 56 -23.24 -9.27 5.83
CA THR A 56 -24.68 -9.34 6.14
C THR A 56 -24.95 -10.09 7.43
N GLY A 57 -26.12 -9.86 8.03
CA GLY A 57 -26.53 -10.55 9.26
C GLY A 57 -25.75 -10.07 10.48
N LEU A 58 -25.49 -8.78 10.59
CA LEU A 58 -24.76 -8.18 11.71
C LEU A 58 -25.73 -7.66 12.78
N ILE A 59 -25.27 -7.64 14.03
CA ILE A 59 -25.87 -6.91 15.14
C ILE A 59 -24.81 -6.07 15.82
N LEU A 60 -25.18 -4.87 16.28
CA LEU A 60 -24.33 -4.07 17.15
C LEU A 60 -24.31 -4.73 18.54
N SER A 61 -23.16 -5.23 18.99
CA SER A 61 -22.98 -5.97 20.25
C SER A 61 -22.48 -5.06 21.37
N GLN A 62 -21.50 -4.21 21.09
CA GLN A 62 -20.89 -3.28 22.04
C GLN A 62 -20.59 -1.92 21.39
N CYS A 63 -20.63 -0.85 22.18
CA CYS A 63 -20.03 0.45 21.82
C CYS A 63 -19.00 0.85 22.88
N ARG A 64 -17.90 1.44 22.45
CA ARG A 64 -16.85 2.00 23.32
C ARG A 64 -16.36 3.34 22.78
N THR A 65 -15.73 4.13 23.63
CA THR A 65 -15.04 5.35 23.17
C THR A 65 -13.63 5.02 22.67
N GLY A 66 -13.31 5.43 21.44
CA GLY A 66 -12.00 5.31 20.81
C GLY A 66 -11.24 6.64 20.71
N LEU A 67 -10.10 6.61 20.01
CA LEU A 67 -9.20 7.76 19.85
C LEU A 67 -9.94 9.00 19.28
N GLY A 68 -9.67 10.17 19.83
CA GLY A 68 -10.32 11.44 19.45
C GLY A 68 -11.76 11.56 19.95
N GLY A 69 -12.19 10.68 20.86
CA GLY A 69 -13.56 10.63 21.40
C GLY A 69 -14.59 10.05 20.44
N ARG A 70 -14.16 9.25 19.44
CA ARG A 70 -15.07 8.62 18.46
C ARG A 70 -15.79 7.43 19.08
N VAL A 71 -17.01 7.16 18.62
CA VAL A 71 -17.74 5.94 18.99
C VAL A 71 -17.23 4.78 18.13
N VAL A 72 -16.79 3.71 18.78
CA VAL A 72 -16.39 2.46 18.13
C VAL A 72 -17.43 1.40 18.45
N GLY A 73 -18.18 1.00 17.42
CA GLY A 73 -19.17 -0.08 17.49
C GLY A 73 -18.54 -1.43 17.14
N GLU A 74 -18.85 -2.46 17.93
CA GLU A 74 -18.53 -3.86 17.67
C GLU A 74 -19.73 -4.53 17.01
N PHE A 75 -19.54 -5.07 15.80
CA PHE A 75 -20.57 -5.72 15.01
C PHE A 75 -20.29 -7.21 14.94
N ALA A 76 -21.15 -7.99 15.57
CA ALA A 76 -21.07 -9.45 15.63
C ALA A 76 -22.14 -10.09 14.72
N PRO A 77 -21.95 -11.34 14.28
CA PRO A 77 -22.97 -12.07 13.54
C PRO A 77 -24.23 -12.27 14.41
N ASP A 78 -25.41 -12.10 13.79
CA ASP A 78 -26.70 -12.40 14.40
C ASP A 78 -26.81 -13.92 14.65
N PRO A 79 -26.88 -14.38 15.91
CA PRO A 79 -26.98 -15.81 16.21
C PRO A 79 -28.20 -16.49 15.58
N ALA A 80 -29.25 -15.72 15.25
CA ALA A 80 -30.48 -16.23 14.64
C ALA A 80 -30.39 -16.40 13.12
N VAL A 81 -29.34 -15.90 12.46
CA VAL A 81 -29.18 -15.90 10.99
C VAL A 81 -27.88 -16.60 10.56
N ALA A 82 -26.99 -16.93 11.49
CA ALA A 82 -25.75 -17.66 11.20
C ALA A 82 -26.05 -19.08 10.68
N SER A 83 -25.66 -19.35 9.43
CA SER A 83 -25.69 -20.70 8.83
C SER A 83 -24.74 -21.66 9.54
N ASP A 84 -25.00 -22.97 9.48
CA ASP A 84 -24.14 -23.98 10.10
C ASP A 84 -22.69 -23.94 9.59
N GLU A 85 -22.47 -23.54 8.34
CA GLU A 85 -21.14 -23.32 7.75
C GLU A 85 -20.36 -22.15 8.39
N ASN A 86 -21.06 -21.18 8.97
CA ASN A 86 -20.44 -20.04 9.64
C ASN A 86 -20.38 -20.25 11.16
N ARG A 87 -20.37 -21.50 11.63
CA ARG A 87 -20.12 -21.84 13.02
C ARG A 87 -18.73 -22.46 13.18
N ALA A 88 -18.03 -22.07 14.22
CA ALA A 88 -16.81 -22.76 14.65
C ALA A 88 -17.13 -24.18 15.13
N ALA A 89 -16.11 -25.03 15.26
CA ALA A 89 -16.25 -26.39 15.81
C ALA A 89 -16.85 -26.42 17.23
N ASP A 90 -16.79 -25.30 17.97
CA ASP A 90 -17.41 -25.10 19.28
C ASP A 90 -18.88 -24.60 19.22
N GLY A 91 -19.46 -24.50 18.02
CA GLY A 91 -20.83 -24.04 17.78
C GLY A 91 -21.02 -22.51 17.79
N THR A 92 -19.96 -21.72 17.99
CA THR A 92 -20.05 -20.26 18.03
C THR A 92 -20.16 -19.63 16.63
N PRO A 93 -21.02 -18.62 16.43
CA PRO A 93 -21.17 -17.96 15.13
C PRO A 93 -19.94 -17.12 14.77
N ARG A 94 -19.54 -17.21 13.50
CA ARG A 94 -18.45 -16.47 12.85
C ARG A 94 -19.00 -15.53 11.79
N LEU A 95 -18.20 -14.52 11.43
CA LEU A 95 -18.48 -13.71 10.25
C LEU A 95 -18.36 -14.58 9.00
N GLY A 96 -19.26 -14.38 8.04
CA GLY A 96 -19.11 -15.01 6.72
C GLY A 96 -17.89 -14.45 5.98
N ALA A 97 -17.39 -15.18 4.98
CA ALA A 97 -16.25 -14.76 4.17
C ALA A 97 -16.45 -13.34 3.63
N HIS A 98 -15.45 -12.47 3.82
CA HIS A 98 -15.50 -11.07 3.42
C HIS A 98 -14.12 -10.51 3.06
N GLY A 99 -14.10 -9.46 2.22
CA GLY A 99 -12.89 -8.73 1.82
C GLY A 99 -12.68 -7.41 2.58
N ILE A 100 -13.52 -7.12 3.59
CA ILE A 100 -13.40 -5.94 4.45
C ILE A 100 -12.13 -6.06 5.32
N ARG A 101 -11.30 -5.01 5.28
CA ARG A 101 -10.02 -4.91 5.99
C ARG A 101 -10.02 -3.69 6.90
N VAL A 102 -9.10 -3.67 7.84
CA VAL A 102 -8.88 -2.50 8.71
C VAL A 102 -8.66 -1.26 7.85
N GLY A 103 -9.38 -0.22 8.21
CA GLY A 103 -9.48 1.14 7.67
C GLY A 103 -10.10 1.25 6.28
N ASP A 104 -10.80 0.21 5.82
CA ASP A 104 -11.84 0.38 4.82
C ASP A 104 -12.93 1.32 5.37
N VAL A 105 -13.49 2.14 4.48
CA VAL A 105 -14.67 2.93 4.79
C VAL A 105 -15.88 2.04 4.55
N VAL A 106 -16.78 1.96 5.52
CA VAL A 106 -17.97 1.13 5.45
C VAL A 106 -19.20 1.93 5.84
N ARG A 107 -20.33 1.60 5.21
CA ARG A 107 -21.65 2.11 5.61
C ARG A 107 -22.43 0.99 6.29
N VAL A 108 -22.98 1.26 7.46
CA VAL A 108 -23.82 0.31 8.20
C VAL A 108 -25.28 0.70 8.02
N SER A 109 -26.11 -0.24 7.54
CA SER A 109 -27.51 -0.01 7.24
C SER A 109 -28.41 -1.09 7.85
N ASP A 110 -29.66 -0.75 8.13
CA ASP A 110 -30.71 -1.70 8.53
C ASP A 110 -31.21 -2.52 7.32
N VAL A 111 -31.43 -3.80 7.53
CA VAL A 111 -32.02 -4.74 6.57
C VAL A 111 -33.51 -4.48 6.34
N ALA A 112 -34.24 -3.92 7.34
CA ALA A 112 -35.69 -3.73 7.31
C ALA A 112 -36.17 -2.34 6.85
N GLY A 113 -35.26 -1.39 6.61
CA GLY A 113 -35.56 0.02 6.35
C GLY A 113 -36.30 0.33 5.03
N THR A 114 -36.54 -0.64 4.15
CA THR A 114 -37.10 -0.41 2.81
C THR A 114 -38.63 -0.52 2.72
N GLY A 115 -39.38 -0.56 3.84
CA GLY A 115 -40.78 -1.01 3.83
C GLY A 115 -41.87 -0.15 4.47
N LYS A 116 -41.59 0.98 5.14
CA LYS A 116 -42.65 1.80 5.74
C LYS A 116 -42.89 3.10 4.98
N LYS A 117 -43.82 3.07 4.02
CA LYS A 117 -44.60 4.27 3.66
C LYS A 117 -45.43 4.65 4.88
N ALA A 118 -44.93 5.59 5.70
CA ALA A 118 -45.75 6.25 6.69
C ALA A 118 -46.67 7.25 5.96
N GLY A 119 -47.98 7.06 6.08
CA GLY A 119 -48.96 7.97 5.51
C GLY A 119 -48.98 9.31 6.25
N GLY A 120 -48.97 10.40 5.49
CA GLY A 120 -49.55 11.70 5.86
C GLY A 120 -48.71 12.63 6.74
N LYS A 121 -48.33 13.79 6.18
CA LYS A 121 -47.78 15.01 6.81
C LYS A 121 -46.40 14.88 7.46
N ASP A 122 -45.34 14.88 6.66
CA ASP A 122 -44.01 15.41 7.01
C ASP A 122 -43.13 15.46 5.73
N LYS A 123 -43.49 16.31 4.76
CA LYS A 123 -42.77 16.44 3.48
C LYS A 123 -41.39 17.13 3.60
N GLU A 124 -41.04 17.69 4.75
CA GLU A 124 -39.70 18.25 4.99
C GLU A 124 -38.68 17.22 5.49
N LYS A 125 -39.12 16.08 6.06
CA LYS A 125 -38.23 14.97 6.43
C LYS A 125 -37.87 14.04 5.27
N GLU A 126 -38.55 14.16 4.13
CA GLU A 126 -38.32 13.32 2.95
C GLU A 126 -36.93 13.55 2.31
N LYS A 127 -36.32 14.73 2.49
CA LYS A 127 -34.96 15.01 1.99
C LYS A 127 -33.84 14.35 2.82
N ASP A 128 -34.12 13.91 4.05
CA ASP A 128 -33.13 13.23 4.90
C ASP A 128 -33.22 11.69 4.82
N ALA A 129 -34.31 11.13 4.27
CA ALA A 129 -34.52 9.69 4.14
C ALA A 129 -33.70 9.02 3.01
N GLU A 130 -32.99 9.80 2.19
CA GLU A 130 -31.98 9.31 1.24
C GLU A 130 -30.60 9.04 1.90
N LYS A 131 -30.41 9.42 3.17
CA LYS A 131 -29.18 9.12 3.90
C LYS A 131 -29.15 7.64 4.27
N GLY A 132 -28.43 6.84 3.47
CA GLY A 132 -27.96 5.52 3.89
C GLY A 132 -27.31 5.62 5.29
N GLY A 133 -27.39 4.55 6.08
CA GLY A 133 -27.02 4.57 7.51
C GLY A 133 -25.58 5.04 7.80
N PRO A 134 -25.17 5.12 9.07
CA PRO A 134 -23.93 5.80 9.45
C PRO A 134 -22.70 5.19 8.78
N GLU A 135 -21.81 6.07 8.32
CA GLU A 135 -20.52 5.72 7.72
C GLU A 135 -19.42 5.74 8.78
N GLY A 136 -18.53 4.77 8.70
CA GLY A 136 -17.42 4.64 9.62
C GLY A 136 -16.20 4.01 8.97
N VAL A 137 -15.10 4.03 9.71
CA VAL A 137 -13.83 3.43 9.29
C VAL A 137 -13.61 2.17 10.12
N VAL A 138 -13.35 1.05 9.46
CA VAL A 138 -13.06 -0.22 10.14
C VAL A 138 -11.80 -0.06 10.98
N THR A 139 -11.88 -0.29 12.27
CA THR A 139 -10.74 -0.19 13.20
C THR A 139 -10.15 -1.54 13.50
N ARG A 140 -10.95 -2.61 13.49
CA ARG A 140 -10.46 -3.97 13.73
C ARG A 140 -11.35 -4.96 12.99
N THR A 141 -10.75 -6.01 12.47
CA THR A 141 -11.44 -7.17 11.91
C THR A 141 -10.97 -8.40 12.68
N GLY A 142 -11.90 -9.27 13.07
CA GLY A 142 -11.58 -10.58 13.62
C GLY A 142 -12.66 -11.57 13.21
N ASP A 143 -12.42 -12.87 13.43
CA ASP A 143 -13.29 -13.93 12.91
C ASP A 143 -14.73 -13.89 13.44
N ARG A 144 -14.94 -13.21 14.57
CA ARG A 144 -16.22 -13.14 15.29
C ARG A 144 -16.87 -11.75 15.31
N ALA A 145 -16.15 -10.69 14.94
CA ALA A 145 -16.70 -9.35 14.94
C ALA A 145 -15.85 -8.38 14.11
N VAL A 146 -16.49 -7.29 13.66
CA VAL A 146 -15.82 -6.13 13.05
C VAL A 146 -16.07 -4.91 13.92
N TRP A 147 -15.02 -4.13 14.18
CA TRP A 147 -15.14 -2.88 14.91
C TRP A 147 -15.08 -1.70 13.93
N ILE A 148 -16.04 -0.79 14.03
CA ILE A 148 -16.20 0.36 13.13
C ILE A 148 -16.20 1.63 13.97
N ALA A 149 -15.29 2.56 13.68
CA ALA A 149 -15.27 3.89 14.30
C ALA A 149 -16.10 4.88 13.47
N PHE A 150 -17.08 5.50 14.12
CA PHE A 150 -17.97 6.48 13.52
C PHE A 150 -17.54 7.92 13.83
N GLY A 151 -17.93 8.87 12.97
CA GLY A 151 -17.66 10.31 13.10
C GLY A 151 -16.65 10.86 12.09
N ARG A 152 -16.77 12.15 11.76
CA ARG A 152 -15.98 12.81 10.70
C ARG A 152 -14.47 12.81 11.00
N PRO A 153 -13.60 12.47 10.02
CA PRO A 153 -12.16 12.65 10.14
C PRO A 153 -11.81 14.14 10.29
N GLY A 154 -11.18 14.53 11.40
CA GLY A 154 -10.65 15.88 11.61
C GLY A 154 -11.67 16.95 12.02
N GLY A 155 -12.94 16.59 12.21
CA GLY A 155 -13.96 17.45 12.81
C GLY A 155 -13.96 17.33 14.34
N GLY A 156 -13.98 18.45 15.04
CA GLY A 156 -14.04 18.49 16.49
C GLY A 156 -15.35 17.91 17.04
N GLY A 157 -15.36 16.60 17.31
CA GLY A 157 -16.50 15.90 17.92
C GLY A 157 -17.62 15.55 16.92
N MET A 158 -18.37 14.51 17.24
CA MET A 158 -19.59 14.13 16.54
C MET A 158 -20.65 15.24 16.66
N SER A 159 -21.44 15.45 15.61
CA SER A 159 -22.71 16.15 15.75
C SER A 159 -23.63 15.28 16.62
N LYS A 160 -24.61 15.90 17.29
CA LYS A 160 -25.64 15.16 18.05
C LYS A 160 -26.35 14.12 17.17
N GLU A 161 -26.50 14.42 15.89
CA GLU A 161 -27.10 13.55 14.87
C GLU A 161 -26.29 12.26 14.63
N ASP A 162 -24.95 12.33 14.63
CA ASP A 162 -24.13 11.13 14.40
C ASP A 162 -24.22 10.16 15.60
N ASP A 163 -24.35 10.68 16.83
CA ASP A 163 -24.49 9.87 18.05
C ASP A 163 -25.86 9.17 18.10
N GLU A 164 -26.91 9.90 17.73
CA GLU A 164 -28.26 9.35 17.59
C GLU A 164 -28.32 8.28 16.49
N ALA A 165 -27.65 8.49 15.36
CA ALA A 165 -27.62 7.53 14.24
C ALA A 165 -26.96 6.18 14.59
N VAL A 166 -25.88 6.18 15.38
CA VAL A 166 -25.24 4.92 15.85
C VAL A 166 -26.11 4.23 16.89
N GLU A 167 -26.73 5.00 17.79
CA GLU A 167 -27.65 4.43 18.78
C GLU A 167 -28.90 3.82 18.14
N GLU A 168 -29.38 4.38 17.02
CA GLU A 168 -30.48 3.81 16.25
C GLU A 168 -30.18 2.43 15.65
N LEU A 169 -28.91 1.99 15.61
CA LEU A 169 -28.53 0.66 15.13
C LEU A 169 -28.82 -0.46 16.14
N TRP A 170 -28.99 -0.14 17.43
CA TRP A 170 -29.22 -1.14 18.47
C TRP A 170 -30.51 -1.94 18.21
N GLY A 171 -30.42 -3.26 18.33
CA GLY A 171 -31.57 -4.17 18.20
C GLY A 171 -32.10 -4.34 16.76
N LYS A 172 -31.44 -3.76 15.75
CA LYS A 172 -31.76 -3.95 14.33
C LYS A 172 -30.90 -5.04 13.72
N LYS A 173 -31.39 -5.62 12.61
CA LYS A 173 -30.60 -6.51 11.75
C LYS A 173 -29.83 -5.67 10.75
N LEU A 174 -28.51 -5.73 10.82
CA LEU A 174 -27.64 -4.82 10.09
C LEU A 174 -26.89 -5.53 8.97
N TRP A 175 -26.41 -4.73 8.04
CA TRP A 175 -25.39 -5.13 7.08
C TRP A 175 -24.43 -3.96 6.87
N ALA A 176 -23.18 -4.28 6.58
CA ALA A 176 -22.13 -3.31 6.30
C ALA A 176 -21.67 -3.46 4.85
N ILE A 177 -21.57 -2.36 4.12
CA ILE A 177 -21.04 -2.34 2.76
C ILE A 177 -19.78 -1.50 2.68
N LYS A 178 -18.77 -2.03 1.98
CA LYS A 178 -17.50 -1.35 1.72
C LYS A 178 -17.72 -0.22 0.70
N LEU A 179 -17.27 0.97 1.06
CA LEU A 179 -17.27 2.16 0.20
C LEU A 179 -15.88 2.40 -0.39
N ALA A 180 -15.82 3.19 -1.46
CA ALA A 180 -14.56 3.73 -1.95
C ALA A 180 -13.90 4.59 -0.86
N ASN A 181 -12.59 4.40 -0.66
CA ASN A 181 -11.87 5.12 0.39
C ASN A 181 -11.48 6.52 -0.08
N ASP A 182 -12.42 7.46 0.02
CA ASP A 182 -12.20 8.86 -0.40
C ASP A 182 -11.23 9.61 0.51
N VAL A 183 -10.82 9.06 1.66
CA VAL A 183 -10.02 9.79 2.65
C VAL A 183 -8.62 10.09 2.11
N THR A 184 -8.01 9.15 1.40
CA THR A 184 -6.68 9.30 0.78
C THR A 184 -6.72 10.38 -0.30
N TYR A 185 -7.67 10.26 -1.22
CA TYR A 185 -7.93 11.25 -2.28
C TYR A 185 -8.18 12.65 -1.70
N ARG A 186 -9.03 12.76 -0.68
CA ARG A 186 -9.38 14.04 -0.06
C ARG A 186 -8.17 14.75 0.55
N ARG A 187 -7.21 14.02 1.13
CA ARG A 187 -5.97 14.60 1.69
C ARG A 187 -5.04 15.12 0.61
N MET A 188 -4.85 14.37 -0.48
CA MET A 188 -4.06 14.82 -1.63
C MET A 188 -4.71 16.07 -2.24
N ARG A 189 -6.03 16.03 -2.49
CA ARG A 189 -6.79 17.17 -3.02
C ARG A 189 -6.67 18.41 -2.15
N GLN A 190 -6.84 18.31 -0.82
CA GLN A 190 -6.67 19.44 0.10
C GLN A 190 -5.26 20.04 0.07
N THR A 191 -4.24 19.19 -0.09
CA THR A 191 -2.84 19.62 -0.17
C THR A 191 -2.60 20.37 -1.48
N MET A 192 -3.09 19.83 -2.60
CA MET A 192 -2.99 20.48 -3.90
C MET A 192 -3.80 21.78 -3.96
N GLU A 193 -5.04 21.82 -3.46
CA GLU A 193 -5.84 23.06 -3.33
C GLU A 193 -5.13 24.15 -2.51
N LYS A 194 -4.34 23.75 -1.50
CA LYS A 194 -3.54 24.69 -0.73
C LYS A 194 -2.37 25.23 -1.56
N MET A 195 -1.66 24.37 -2.29
CA MET A 195 -0.55 24.76 -3.17
C MET A 195 -1.01 25.60 -4.36
N ASP A 196 -2.20 25.31 -4.91
CA ASP A 196 -2.85 26.06 -5.98
C ASP A 196 -3.07 27.54 -5.62
N LYS A 197 -3.38 27.79 -4.34
CA LYS A 197 -3.63 29.15 -3.81
C LYS A 197 -2.37 29.87 -3.34
N MET A 198 -1.20 29.23 -3.40
CA MET A 198 0.04 29.84 -2.93
C MET A 198 0.52 30.92 -3.89
N THR A 199 1.06 31.97 -3.31
CA THR A 199 1.79 33.04 -4.00
C THR A 199 3.28 32.89 -3.76
N GLU A 200 4.12 33.62 -4.50
CA GLU A 200 5.57 33.52 -4.33
C GLU A 200 6.06 33.85 -2.91
N THR A 201 5.32 34.67 -2.15
CA THR A 201 5.64 34.98 -0.74
C THR A 201 5.42 33.79 0.19
N ASP A 202 4.61 32.81 -0.22
CA ASP A 202 4.35 31.59 0.55
C ASP A 202 5.41 30.51 0.33
N TYR A 203 6.24 30.63 -0.72
CA TYR A 203 7.19 29.60 -1.10
C TYR A 203 8.37 29.53 -0.13
N THR A 204 8.52 28.39 0.53
CA THR A 204 9.73 28.08 1.30
C THR A 204 10.94 27.92 0.37
N HIS A 205 12.16 28.02 0.92
CA HIS A 205 13.39 27.74 0.17
C HIS A 205 13.35 26.34 -0.46
N PHE A 206 12.96 25.34 0.33
CA PHE A 206 12.78 23.97 -0.13
C PHE A 206 11.83 23.87 -1.34
N MET A 207 10.69 24.55 -1.32
CA MET A 207 9.76 24.55 -2.45
C MET A 207 10.38 25.18 -3.69
N ARG A 208 11.13 26.29 -3.53
CA ARG A 208 11.83 26.93 -4.66
C ARG A 208 12.83 25.98 -5.32
N VAL A 209 13.60 25.24 -4.52
CA VAL A 209 14.52 24.21 -5.02
C VAL A 209 13.75 23.05 -5.68
N ALA A 210 12.70 22.55 -5.02
CA ALA A 210 11.92 21.41 -5.51
C ALA A 210 11.20 21.69 -6.84
N PHE A 211 10.87 22.94 -7.13
CA PHE A 211 10.19 23.36 -8.38
C PHE A 211 11.11 24.05 -9.38
N GLY A 212 12.43 24.09 -9.13
CA GLY A 212 13.43 24.57 -10.07
C GLY A 212 13.57 26.10 -10.12
N HIS A 213 12.92 26.83 -9.22
CA HIS A 213 13.12 28.28 -9.07
C HIS A 213 14.51 28.62 -8.55
N THR A 214 15.16 27.70 -7.83
CA THR A 214 16.54 27.79 -7.36
C THR A 214 17.23 26.42 -7.49
N THR A 215 18.56 26.40 -7.42
CA THR A 215 19.35 25.17 -7.40
C THR A 215 19.58 24.68 -5.98
N PRO A 216 19.71 23.36 -5.74
CA PRO A 216 20.09 22.83 -4.44
C PRO A 216 21.46 23.37 -4.03
N LEU A 217 21.63 23.65 -2.74
CA LEU A 217 22.95 24.02 -2.22
C LEU A 217 23.89 22.82 -2.28
N GLU A 218 25.17 23.09 -2.52
CA GLU A 218 26.19 22.03 -2.51
C GLU A 218 26.24 21.34 -1.13
N PRO A 219 26.36 20.00 -1.09
CA PRO A 219 26.47 19.29 0.17
C PRO A 219 27.69 19.73 0.96
N ASP A 220 27.47 20.21 2.18
CA ASP A 220 28.51 20.66 3.08
C ASP A 220 28.97 19.47 3.94
N THR A 221 29.81 18.62 3.34
CA THR A 221 30.30 17.41 3.99
C THR A 221 31.28 17.72 5.13
N GLU A 222 31.97 18.87 5.08
CA GLU A 222 32.87 19.33 6.14
C GLU A 222 32.12 19.82 7.38
N ALA A 223 30.99 20.53 7.19
CA ALA A 223 30.14 20.95 8.32
C ALA A 223 29.54 19.79 9.11
N CYS A 224 29.46 18.59 8.53
CA CYS A 224 28.95 17.41 9.22
C CYS A 224 29.91 16.81 10.25
N GLY A 225 31.19 17.23 10.22
CA GLY A 225 32.26 16.67 11.04
C GLY A 225 32.55 15.19 10.74
N PRO A 226 33.48 14.56 11.48
CA PRO A 226 33.70 13.12 11.37
C PRO A 226 32.41 12.37 11.77
N VAL A 227 31.97 11.47 10.89
CA VAL A 227 30.82 10.59 11.15
C VAL A 227 31.35 9.26 11.69
N GLU A 228 31.18 9.05 12.98
CA GLU A 228 31.38 7.74 13.60
C GLU A 228 30.12 6.90 13.39
N PHE A 229 30.22 5.90 12.51
CA PHE A 229 29.10 5.00 12.23
C PHE A 229 28.83 4.09 13.42
N ILE A 230 27.56 3.97 13.80
CA ILE A 230 27.12 3.14 14.90
C ILE A 230 27.14 1.67 14.47
N ASP A 231 26.74 1.39 13.23
CA ASP A 231 26.83 0.07 12.64
C ASP A 231 28.17 -0.14 11.91
N PRO A 232 29.05 -1.05 12.39
CA PRO A 232 30.33 -1.31 11.77
C PRO A 232 30.21 -2.11 10.45
N THR A 233 29.06 -2.72 10.17
CA THR A 233 28.85 -3.61 9.02
C THR A 233 28.52 -2.86 7.72
N LEU A 234 28.35 -1.54 7.79
CA LEU A 234 28.04 -0.70 6.63
C LEU A 234 29.15 -0.73 5.59
N ASN A 235 28.78 -0.97 4.34
CA ASN A 235 29.70 -0.89 3.21
C ASN A 235 29.94 0.57 2.78
N ASP A 236 30.91 0.77 1.89
CA ASP A 236 31.33 2.12 1.47
C ASP A 236 30.24 2.91 0.75
N SER A 237 29.42 2.25 -0.08
CA SER A 237 28.31 2.92 -0.77
C SER A 237 27.23 3.42 0.20
N GLN A 238 26.96 2.66 1.27
CA GLN A 238 26.03 3.06 2.31
C GLN A 238 26.61 4.22 3.14
N LYS A 239 27.89 4.14 3.52
CA LYS A 239 28.60 5.21 4.24
C LYS A 239 28.63 6.51 3.44
N ASP A 240 28.91 6.44 2.13
CA ASP A 240 28.87 7.60 1.23
C ASP A 240 27.46 8.20 1.15
N ALA A 241 26.43 7.37 0.94
CA ALA A 241 25.05 7.83 0.90
C ALA A 241 24.62 8.52 2.21
N ILE A 242 25.04 8.03 3.37
CA ILE A 242 24.76 8.64 4.68
C ILE A 242 25.49 9.97 4.82
N ARG A 243 26.79 10.04 4.54
CA ARG A 243 27.55 11.31 4.60
C ARG A 243 26.99 12.35 3.67
N PHE A 244 26.66 11.96 2.44
CA PHE A 244 25.99 12.79 1.47
C PHE A 244 24.66 13.31 1.99
N ALA A 245 23.78 12.42 2.47
CA ALA A 245 22.47 12.81 2.99
C ALA A 245 22.57 13.70 4.24
N LEU A 246 23.59 13.53 5.09
CA LEU A 246 23.86 14.44 6.21
C LEU A 246 24.29 15.83 5.71
N GLY A 247 25.19 15.91 4.74
CA GLY A 247 25.73 17.16 4.18
C GLY A 247 24.78 17.93 3.26
N SER A 248 23.83 17.26 2.62
CA SER A 248 22.81 17.92 1.79
C SER A 248 21.94 18.85 2.64
N ARG A 249 21.70 20.07 2.16
CA ARG A 249 20.86 21.05 2.87
C ARG A 249 19.37 20.90 2.54
N ASP A 250 19.03 20.75 1.27
CA ASP A 250 17.64 20.77 0.81
C ASP A 250 17.11 19.36 0.45
N ILE A 251 17.82 18.66 -0.45
CA ILE A 251 17.35 17.42 -1.08
C ILE A 251 18.50 16.41 -1.14
N ALA A 252 18.24 15.18 -0.70
CA ALA A 252 19.09 14.03 -0.95
C ALA A 252 18.27 12.86 -1.50
N LEU A 253 18.75 12.23 -2.57
CA LEU A 253 18.15 11.01 -3.13
C LEU A 253 19.06 9.81 -2.84
N ILE A 254 18.52 8.83 -2.12
CA ILE A 254 19.17 7.53 -1.91
C ILE A 254 18.51 6.52 -2.85
N HIS A 255 19.22 6.18 -3.93
CA HIS A 255 18.80 5.14 -4.85
C HIS A 255 19.23 3.79 -4.29
N GLY A 256 18.27 2.99 -3.84
CA GLY A 256 18.51 1.68 -3.24
C GLY A 256 17.96 0.54 -4.11
N PRO A 257 18.75 0.02 -5.07
CA PRO A 257 18.42 -1.18 -5.84
C PRO A 257 18.08 -2.41 -4.96
N PRO A 258 17.49 -3.47 -5.53
CA PRO A 258 17.09 -4.67 -4.80
C PRO A 258 18.23 -5.27 -3.96
N GLY A 259 17.93 -5.55 -2.68
CA GLY A 259 18.88 -6.22 -1.79
C GLY A 259 20.04 -5.35 -1.28
N THR A 260 20.12 -4.06 -1.60
CA THR A 260 21.25 -3.19 -1.23
C THR A 260 21.24 -2.65 0.21
N GLY A 261 20.22 -3.02 1.00
CA GLY A 261 20.10 -2.56 2.39
C GLY A 261 19.64 -1.10 2.53
N LYS A 262 18.73 -0.64 1.65
CA LYS A 262 18.13 0.71 1.71
C LYS A 262 17.60 1.05 3.10
N THR A 263 16.75 0.19 3.67
CA THR A 263 16.21 0.41 5.02
C THR A 263 17.30 0.40 6.08
N HIS A 264 18.29 -0.48 5.97
CA HIS A 264 19.43 -0.52 6.89
C HIS A 264 20.24 0.79 6.86
N THR A 265 20.46 1.35 5.67
CA THR A 265 21.10 2.67 5.47
C THR A 265 20.28 3.80 6.08
N LEU A 266 18.96 3.78 5.92
CA LEU A 266 18.06 4.77 6.52
C LEU A 266 18.07 4.71 8.05
N ILE A 267 18.15 3.52 8.64
CA ILE A 267 18.24 3.36 10.10
C ILE A 267 19.48 4.08 10.63
N GLU A 268 20.65 3.83 10.05
CA GLU A 268 21.87 4.53 10.46
C GLU A 268 21.73 6.06 10.27
N LEU A 269 21.22 6.51 9.12
CA LEU A 269 20.99 7.93 8.87
C LEU A 269 20.08 8.58 9.93
N ILE A 270 19.00 7.91 10.32
CA ILE A 270 18.10 8.38 11.38
C ILE A 270 18.85 8.49 12.70
N LEU A 271 19.63 7.47 13.09
CA LEU A 271 20.41 7.50 14.32
C LEU A 271 21.42 8.66 14.33
N GLN A 272 22.10 8.89 13.21
CA GLN A 272 23.05 10.00 13.03
C GLN A 272 22.37 11.38 13.14
N LEU A 273 21.15 11.51 12.63
CA LEU A 273 20.34 12.74 12.76
C LEU A 273 19.87 12.94 14.21
N VAL A 274 19.44 11.87 14.89
CA VAL A 274 19.03 11.93 16.31
C VAL A 274 20.20 12.33 17.21
N GLN A 275 21.40 11.77 17.01
CA GLN A 275 22.61 12.18 17.75
C GLN A 275 22.94 13.67 17.57
N ARG A 276 22.62 14.23 16.40
CA ARG A 276 22.74 15.65 16.08
C ARG A 276 21.54 16.49 16.57
N LYS A 277 20.71 15.93 17.44
CA LYS A 277 19.52 16.57 18.03
C LYS A 277 18.52 17.07 16.98
N LYS A 278 18.45 16.40 15.82
CA LYS A 278 17.46 16.68 14.79
C LYS A 278 16.18 15.91 15.05
N ARG A 279 15.05 16.56 14.80
CA ARG A 279 13.73 15.92 14.80
C ARG A 279 13.39 15.42 13.41
N ILE A 280 13.00 14.15 13.31
CA ILE A 280 12.78 13.50 12.03
C ILE A 280 11.32 13.06 11.89
N LEU A 281 10.72 13.35 10.73
CA LEU A 281 9.49 12.72 10.28
C LEU A 281 9.82 11.68 9.22
N VAL A 282 9.59 10.40 9.53
CA VAL A 282 9.76 9.29 8.58
C VAL A 282 8.40 8.92 8.00
N CYS A 283 8.33 8.85 6.68
CA CYS A 283 7.13 8.53 5.94
C CYS A 283 7.36 7.40 4.94
N GLY A 284 6.27 6.72 4.58
CA GLY A 284 6.24 5.76 3.48
C GLY A 284 4.84 5.63 2.89
N PRO A 285 4.69 5.11 1.65
CA PRO A 285 3.40 4.95 1.01
C PRO A 285 2.53 3.88 1.67
N SER A 286 3.12 2.87 2.31
CA SER A 286 2.42 1.72 2.93
C SER A 286 2.74 1.57 4.42
N ASN A 287 1.87 0.90 5.20
CA ASN A 287 2.18 0.63 6.61
C ASN A 287 3.41 -0.26 6.76
N VAL A 288 3.56 -1.27 5.91
CA VAL A 288 4.70 -2.20 5.94
C VAL A 288 6.03 -1.46 5.80
N SER A 289 6.14 -0.50 4.86
CA SER A 289 7.37 0.28 4.69
C SER A 289 7.75 1.04 5.97
N VAL A 290 6.78 1.61 6.66
CA VAL A 290 7.00 2.39 7.89
C VAL A 290 7.30 1.48 9.08
N ASP A 291 6.55 0.39 9.23
CA ASP A 291 6.66 -0.54 10.35
C ASP A 291 8.02 -1.26 10.34
N ASN A 292 8.55 -1.59 9.16
CA ASN A 292 9.89 -2.14 8.98
C ASN A 292 11.02 -1.22 9.48
N ILE A 293 10.79 0.10 9.49
CA ILE A 293 11.73 1.07 10.08
C ILE A 293 11.55 1.10 11.60
N VAL A 294 10.31 1.13 12.10
CA VAL A 294 10.04 1.13 13.55
C VAL A 294 10.66 -0.09 14.22
N GLU A 295 10.47 -1.29 13.65
CA GLU A 295 10.98 -2.55 14.20
C GLU A 295 12.50 -2.54 14.36
N ARG A 296 13.23 -1.86 13.46
CA ARG A 296 14.69 -1.75 13.51
C ARG A 296 15.19 -0.59 14.41
N LEU A 297 14.39 0.46 14.59
CA LEU A 297 14.70 1.57 15.51
C LEU A 297 14.38 1.24 16.97
N ALA A 298 13.32 0.48 17.23
CA ALA A 298 12.84 0.19 18.58
C ALA A 298 13.93 -0.37 19.51
N PRO A 299 14.76 -1.37 19.10
CA PRO A 299 15.83 -1.89 19.94
C PRO A 299 16.95 -0.87 20.25
N LYS A 300 17.07 0.20 19.48
CA LYS A 300 18.12 1.23 19.64
C LYS A 300 17.78 2.28 20.71
N LYS A 301 16.66 2.11 21.44
CA LYS A 301 16.20 2.99 22.53
C LYS A 301 16.02 4.45 22.13
N VAL A 302 15.68 4.69 20.86
CA VAL A 302 15.34 6.03 20.36
C VAL A 302 13.88 6.34 20.72
N PRO A 303 13.55 7.57 21.17
CA PRO A 303 12.17 7.99 21.36
C PRO A 303 11.41 8.05 20.02
N VAL A 304 10.70 6.97 19.71
CA VAL A 304 9.92 6.78 18.47
C VAL A 304 8.42 6.83 18.74
N VAL A 305 7.66 7.46 17.84
CA VAL A 305 6.18 7.44 17.85
C VAL A 305 5.67 7.04 16.47
N ARG A 306 4.89 5.96 16.41
CA ARG A 306 4.26 5.47 15.19
C ARG A 306 2.80 5.91 15.10
N ILE A 307 2.48 6.77 14.12
CA ILE A 307 1.13 7.26 13.86
C ILE A 307 0.44 6.38 12.82
N GLY A 308 -0.46 5.54 13.29
CA GLY A 308 -1.28 4.67 12.46
C GLY A 308 -2.30 3.94 13.34
N HIS A 309 -3.29 3.34 12.70
CA HIS A 309 -4.26 2.55 13.44
C HIS A 309 -3.60 1.23 13.89
N PRO A 310 -3.62 0.85 15.19
CA PRO A 310 -2.93 -0.33 15.71
C PRO A 310 -3.18 -1.61 14.90
N ALA A 311 -4.43 -1.88 14.50
CA ALA A 311 -4.76 -3.07 13.73
C ALA A 311 -4.22 -3.11 12.28
N ARG A 312 -3.58 -2.03 11.80
CA ARG A 312 -2.83 -2.02 10.51
C ARG A 312 -1.32 -2.14 10.71
N LEU A 313 -0.86 -2.18 11.96
CA LEU A 313 0.55 -2.20 12.30
C LEU A 313 1.01 -3.63 12.55
N LEU A 314 2.30 -3.88 12.33
CA LEU A 314 2.93 -5.12 12.76
C LEU A 314 2.86 -5.28 14.29
N PRO A 315 2.69 -6.52 14.82
CA PRO A 315 2.63 -6.76 16.26
C PRO A 315 3.83 -6.20 17.03
N SER A 316 5.05 -6.32 16.48
CA SER A 316 6.30 -5.81 17.07
C SER A 316 6.33 -4.28 17.18
N VAL A 317 5.46 -3.57 16.47
CA VAL A 317 5.41 -2.10 16.38
C VAL A 317 4.31 -1.50 17.26
N LEU A 318 3.37 -2.31 17.76
CA LEU A 318 2.19 -1.85 18.49
C LEU A 318 2.51 -1.01 19.73
N GLU A 319 3.55 -1.40 20.48
CA GLU A 319 3.99 -0.71 21.69
C GLU A 319 4.47 0.72 21.42
N HIS A 320 4.89 1.01 20.19
CA HIS A 320 5.32 2.33 19.73
C HIS A 320 4.20 3.12 19.05
N SER A 321 3.00 2.55 18.92
CA SER A 321 1.88 3.24 18.28
C SER A 321 1.37 4.37 19.16
N LEU A 322 1.00 5.50 18.55
CA LEU A 322 0.50 6.66 19.27
C LEU A 322 -0.69 6.33 20.17
N GLU A 323 -1.62 5.50 19.69
CA GLU A 323 -2.80 5.10 20.47
C GLU A 323 -2.41 4.27 21.71
N VAL A 324 -1.46 3.33 21.58
CA VAL A 324 -1.00 2.55 22.73
C VAL A 324 -0.24 3.44 23.71
N LEU A 325 0.66 4.31 23.23
CA LEU A 325 1.42 5.24 24.07
C LEU A 325 0.51 6.21 24.84
N THR A 326 -0.58 6.68 24.24
CA THR A 326 -1.58 7.52 24.96
C THR A 326 -2.32 6.77 26.06
N GLN A 327 -2.32 5.43 26.05
CA GLN A 327 -2.98 4.60 27.07
C GLN A 327 -2.01 4.06 28.12
N THR A 328 -0.74 3.87 27.77
CA THR A 328 0.27 3.24 28.63
C THR A 328 1.23 4.22 29.28
N SER A 329 1.40 5.42 28.73
CA SER A 329 2.28 6.45 29.32
C SER A 329 1.71 7.03 30.60
N ASP A 330 2.59 7.55 31.46
CA ASP A 330 2.21 8.27 32.69
C ASP A 330 1.28 9.45 32.38
N ALA A 331 1.52 10.14 31.25
CA ALA A 331 0.66 11.21 30.75
C ALA A 331 -0.74 10.72 30.32
N GLY A 332 -0.87 9.43 30.00
CA GLY A 332 -2.09 8.75 29.58
C GLY A 332 -2.99 8.28 30.73
N ALA A 333 -2.48 8.18 31.96
CA ALA A 333 -3.26 7.71 33.12
C ALA A 333 -4.54 8.52 33.32
N ILE A 334 -4.44 9.84 33.16
CA ILE A 334 -5.56 10.77 33.28
C ILE A 334 -6.62 10.55 32.18
N VAL A 335 -6.17 10.22 30.96
CA VAL A 335 -7.05 9.96 29.81
C VAL A 335 -7.80 8.64 30.01
N LYS A 336 -7.16 7.65 30.63
CA LYS A 336 -7.74 6.34 30.97
C LYS A 336 -8.90 6.45 31.96
N ASP A 337 -8.76 7.29 32.99
CA ASP A 337 -9.81 7.47 34.00
C ASP A 337 -11.08 8.09 33.40
N ILE A 338 -10.93 9.15 32.60
CA ILE A 338 -12.08 9.77 31.90
C ILE A 338 -12.73 8.79 30.93
N ARG A 339 -11.92 7.99 30.20
CA ARG A 339 -12.46 6.97 29.29
C ARG A 339 -13.33 5.96 30.02
N LYS A 340 -12.87 5.49 31.18
CA LYS A 340 -13.60 4.55 32.02
C LYS A 340 -14.94 5.15 32.47
N GLU A 341 -14.93 6.40 32.90
CA GLU A 341 -16.16 7.12 33.29
C GLU A 341 -17.15 7.27 32.12
N ILE A 342 -16.65 7.57 30.92
CA ILE A 342 -17.49 7.64 29.70
C ILE A 342 -18.12 6.28 29.40
N ASP A 343 -17.34 5.20 29.42
CA ASP A 343 -17.82 3.86 29.10
C ASP A 343 -18.86 3.37 30.15
N GLU A 344 -18.67 3.69 31.43
CA GLU A 344 -19.63 3.41 32.52
C GLU A 344 -20.95 4.19 32.33
N LYS A 345 -20.87 5.50 32.03
CA LYS A 345 -22.04 6.34 31.74
C LYS A 345 -22.78 5.87 30.48
N GLN A 346 -22.06 5.49 29.43
CA GLN A 346 -22.67 4.97 28.19
C GLN A 346 -23.39 3.64 28.45
N ALA A 347 -22.82 2.74 29.25
CA ALA A 347 -23.49 1.50 29.65
C ALA A 347 -24.77 1.75 30.48
N SER A 348 -24.81 2.84 31.26
CA SER A 348 -25.97 3.19 32.09
C SER A 348 -27.20 3.64 31.28
N ILE A 349 -27.01 4.15 30.06
CA ILE A 349 -28.12 4.59 29.16
C ILE A 349 -29.13 3.46 28.95
N ARG A 350 -28.63 2.24 28.69
CA ARG A 350 -29.49 1.07 28.41
C ARG A 350 -30.33 0.63 29.61
N LYS A 351 -29.82 0.85 30.83
CA LYS A 351 -30.52 0.50 32.07
C LYS A 351 -31.57 1.53 32.46
N THR A 352 -31.45 2.75 31.94
CA THR A 352 -32.32 3.87 32.28
C THR A 352 -33.62 3.81 31.47
N ARG A 353 -34.79 3.79 32.14
CA ARG A 353 -36.12 3.74 31.50
C ARG A 353 -36.75 5.13 31.30
N SER A 354 -36.34 6.13 32.08
CA SER A 354 -36.86 7.50 32.00
C SER A 354 -36.17 8.31 30.89
N GLY A 355 -36.96 8.93 30.01
CA GLY A 355 -36.43 9.78 28.93
C GLY A 355 -35.72 11.05 29.44
N ARG A 356 -36.14 11.58 30.60
CA ARG A 356 -35.51 12.76 31.22
C ARG A 356 -34.13 12.43 31.80
N GLU A 357 -33.99 11.28 32.45
CA GLU A 357 -32.71 10.79 32.97
C GLU A 357 -31.74 10.44 31.85
N ARG A 358 -32.22 9.78 30.77
CA ARG A 358 -31.41 9.55 29.57
C ARG A 358 -30.83 10.85 29.02
N ARG A 359 -31.65 11.91 28.94
CA ARG A 359 -31.20 13.22 28.45
C ARG A 359 -30.08 13.81 29.32
N GLY A 360 -30.20 13.71 30.64
CA GLY A 360 -29.14 14.13 31.56
C GLY A 360 -27.84 13.35 31.36
N ILE A 361 -27.92 12.02 31.16
CA ILE A 361 -26.75 11.18 30.89
C ILE A 361 -26.07 11.58 29.55
N TYR A 362 -26.85 11.95 28.53
CA TYR A 362 -26.29 12.45 27.26
C TYR A 362 -25.55 13.79 27.44
N ASP A 363 -26.09 14.71 28.25
CA ASP A 363 -25.44 15.99 28.53
C ASP A 363 -24.13 15.80 29.31
N ASP A 364 -24.12 14.91 30.31
CA ASP A 364 -22.92 14.49 31.03
C ASP A 364 -21.87 13.88 30.08
N LEU A 365 -22.28 12.93 29.22
CA LEU A 365 -21.39 12.29 28.24
C LEU A 365 -20.79 13.30 27.27
N LYS A 366 -21.55 14.31 26.87
CA LYS A 366 -21.05 15.37 25.99
C LYS A 366 -19.95 16.19 26.66
N LEU A 367 -20.11 16.51 27.94
CA LEU A 367 -19.09 17.21 28.74
C LEU A 367 -17.85 16.34 28.93
N LEU A 368 -18.02 15.08 29.35
CA LEU A 368 -16.92 14.12 29.53
C LEU A 368 -16.15 13.88 28.22
N ARG A 369 -16.84 13.71 27.08
CA ARG A 369 -16.19 13.58 25.76
C ARG A 369 -15.47 14.85 25.33
N LYS A 370 -15.95 16.03 25.72
CA LYS A 370 -15.24 17.30 25.46
C LYS A 370 -13.95 17.37 26.27
N GLU A 371 -14.03 17.03 27.55
CA GLU A 371 -12.87 16.98 28.44
C GLU A 371 -11.85 15.93 28.01
N PHE A 372 -12.31 14.71 27.69
CA PHE A 372 -11.50 13.62 27.14
C PHE A 372 -10.69 14.10 25.94
N ARG A 373 -11.34 14.72 24.95
CA ARG A 373 -10.66 15.23 23.76
C ARG A 373 -9.60 16.29 24.07
N GLN A 374 -9.88 17.18 25.03
CA GLN A 374 -8.92 18.22 25.42
C GLN A 374 -7.69 17.62 26.10
N ARG A 375 -7.88 16.65 27.01
CA ARG A 375 -6.77 16.00 27.71
C ARG A 375 -5.98 15.08 26.77
N GLU A 376 -6.68 14.31 25.94
CA GLU A 376 -6.07 13.45 24.92
C GLU A 376 -5.26 14.27 23.92
N SER A 377 -5.81 15.39 23.42
CA SER A 377 -5.07 16.25 22.49
C SER A 377 -3.78 16.81 23.09
N LYS A 378 -3.78 17.16 24.39
CA LYS A 378 -2.58 17.62 25.10
C LYS A 378 -1.57 16.49 25.28
N CYS A 379 -2.05 15.29 25.66
CA CYS A 379 -1.21 14.10 25.78
C CYS A 379 -0.53 13.75 24.44
N VAL A 380 -1.31 13.72 23.35
CA VAL A 380 -0.81 13.49 21.99
C VAL A 380 0.21 14.54 21.58
N ASP A 381 -0.07 15.83 21.80
CA ASP A 381 0.86 16.91 21.45
C ASP A 381 2.19 16.77 22.21
N ASN A 382 2.15 16.44 23.51
CA ASN A 382 3.35 16.21 24.31
C ASN A 382 4.15 14.99 23.83
N LEU A 383 3.50 13.83 23.63
CA LEU A 383 4.14 12.61 23.15
C LEU A 383 4.82 12.83 21.78
N VAL A 384 4.11 13.50 20.87
CA VAL A 384 4.65 13.80 19.54
C VAL A 384 5.80 14.80 19.65
N ARG A 385 5.70 15.84 20.49
CA ARG A 385 6.74 16.86 20.66
C ARG A 385 8.02 16.32 21.31
N GLU A 386 7.90 15.44 22.29
CA GLU A 386 9.03 14.85 23.01
C GLU A 386 9.75 13.75 22.20
N SER A 387 9.05 13.15 21.22
CA SER A 387 9.66 12.16 20.34
C SER A 387 10.74 12.78 19.44
N SER A 388 11.84 12.04 19.24
CA SER A 388 12.91 12.44 18.31
C SER A 388 12.57 12.02 16.88
N VAL A 389 11.84 10.90 16.74
CA VAL A 389 11.45 10.33 15.45
C VAL A 389 9.96 10.03 15.46
N VAL A 390 9.24 10.63 14.52
CA VAL A 390 7.83 10.37 14.27
C VAL A 390 7.70 9.59 12.97
N LEU A 391 6.94 8.51 12.98
CA LEU A 391 6.76 7.63 11.83
C LEU A 391 5.29 7.57 11.44
N ALA A 392 4.96 7.83 10.17
CA ALA A 392 3.59 7.78 9.67
C ALA A 392 3.56 7.29 8.22
N THR A 393 2.40 6.85 7.72
CA THR A 393 2.24 6.79 6.26
C THR A 393 2.17 8.21 5.70
N LEU A 394 2.48 8.42 4.42
CA LEU A 394 2.37 9.76 3.80
C LEU A 394 0.98 10.38 3.97
N HIS A 395 -0.07 9.56 3.84
CA HIS A 395 -1.41 10.00 4.18
C HIS A 395 -1.51 10.34 5.66
N GLY A 396 -1.07 9.44 6.55
CA GLY A 396 -1.06 9.60 8.00
C GLY A 396 -0.37 10.87 8.49
N ALA A 397 0.65 11.36 7.77
CA ALA A 397 1.37 12.59 8.08
C ALA A 397 0.46 13.84 8.05
N GLY A 398 -0.59 13.84 7.23
CA GLY A 398 -1.62 14.88 7.23
C GLY A 398 -2.63 14.78 8.39
N GLY A 399 -2.38 13.94 9.39
CA GLY A 399 -3.22 13.78 10.56
C GLY A 399 -3.20 15.00 11.48
N HIS A 400 -4.29 15.22 12.22
CA HIS A 400 -4.38 16.33 13.17
C HIS A 400 -3.30 16.28 14.25
N GLN A 401 -2.81 15.06 14.57
CA GLN A 401 -1.78 14.83 15.57
C GLN A 401 -0.43 15.48 15.21
N LEU A 402 -0.18 15.72 13.91
CA LEU A 402 1.02 16.39 13.43
C LEU A 402 0.80 17.86 13.08
N LYS A 403 -0.41 18.38 13.31
CA LYS A 403 -0.70 19.79 13.05
C LYS A 403 0.22 20.65 13.93
N ASN A 404 0.86 21.64 13.31
CA ASN A 404 1.80 22.58 13.94
C ASN A 404 3.11 21.95 14.48
N GLN A 405 3.38 20.67 14.19
CA GLN A 405 4.68 20.08 14.51
C GLN A 405 5.70 20.50 13.45
N LYS A 406 6.93 20.78 13.89
CA LYS A 406 8.06 21.04 13.00
C LYS A 406 9.05 19.87 13.06
N PHE A 407 9.65 19.60 11.92
CA PHE A 407 10.66 18.56 11.74
C PHE A 407 11.82 19.16 10.96
N ASP A 408 13.04 18.90 11.40
CA ASP A 408 14.24 19.35 10.70
C ASP A 408 14.41 18.59 9.38
N VAL A 409 14.06 17.30 9.36
CA VAL A 409 14.24 16.41 8.21
C VAL A 409 13.00 15.55 8.00
N VAL A 410 12.51 15.51 6.77
CA VAL A 410 11.52 14.53 6.32
C VAL A 410 12.22 13.43 5.53
N ILE A 411 12.05 12.19 5.92
CA ILE A 411 12.56 11.02 5.19
C ILE A 411 11.38 10.29 4.59
N ILE A 412 11.39 10.03 3.29
CA ILE A 412 10.36 9.22 2.61
C ILE A 412 11.02 7.95 2.08
N ASP A 413 10.69 6.81 2.68
CA ASP A 413 11.06 5.48 2.17
C ASP A 413 10.06 5.02 1.10
N GLU A 414 10.52 4.21 0.16
CA GLU A 414 9.79 3.80 -1.05
C GLU A 414 9.17 4.99 -1.81
N ALA A 415 9.90 6.11 -1.90
CA ALA A 415 9.43 7.32 -2.58
C ALA A 415 9.09 7.12 -4.06
N SER A 416 9.72 6.12 -4.71
CA SER A 416 9.46 5.74 -6.10
C SER A 416 8.16 4.95 -6.30
N GLN A 417 7.46 4.60 -5.22
CA GLN A 417 6.13 3.95 -5.25
C GLN A 417 5.01 4.91 -4.79
N ALA A 418 5.33 6.17 -4.50
CA ALA A 418 4.38 7.16 -4.02
C ALA A 418 4.00 8.14 -5.14
N LEU A 419 2.71 8.49 -5.20
CA LEU A 419 2.26 9.61 -6.03
C LEU A 419 2.89 10.91 -5.52
N GLU A 420 3.30 11.80 -6.42
CA GLU A 420 3.93 13.05 -5.99
C GLU A 420 3.00 13.90 -5.10
N ALA A 421 1.71 13.99 -5.44
CA ALA A 421 0.72 14.69 -4.62
C ALA A 421 0.61 14.12 -3.19
N GLN A 422 0.87 12.82 -3.02
CA GLN A 422 0.90 12.16 -1.73
C GLN A 422 2.13 12.57 -0.90
N CYS A 423 3.30 12.71 -1.53
CA CYS A 423 4.53 13.16 -0.88
C CYS A 423 4.36 14.55 -0.27
N TRP A 424 3.73 15.47 -1.01
CA TRP A 424 3.53 16.86 -0.60
C TRP A 424 2.74 17.03 0.71
N ILE A 425 1.92 16.04 1.10
CA ILE A 425 1.21 16.05 2.40
C ILE A 425 2.20 16.23 3.56
N SER A 426 3.36 15.60 3.48
CA SER A 426 4.41 15.65 4.51
C SER A 426 5.44 16.77 4.30
N LEU A 427 5.52 17.33 3.08
CA LEU A 427 6.61 18.23 2.67
C LEU A 427 6.29 19.72 2.75
N LEU A 428 5.02 20.11 2.94
CA LEU A 428 4.62 21.53 3.00
C LEU A 428 5.36 22.36 4.07
N GLY A 429 5.82 21.72 5.14
CA GLY A 429 6.60 22.35 6.20
C GLY A 429 8.03 21.86 6.30
N ALA A 430 8.53 21.13 5.31
CA ALA A 430 9.87 20.55 5.33
C ALA A 430 10.92 21.59 4.95
N GLU A 431 12.03 21.59 5.70
CA GLU A 431 13.24 22.35 5.36
C GLU A 431 14.21 21.49 4.54
N LYS A 432 14.27 20.19 4.85
CA LYS A 432 15.11 19.19 4.20
C LYS A 432 14.34 17.90 3.95
N VAL A 433 14.57 17.29 2.79
CA VAL A 433 14.03 15.96 2.45
C VAL A 433 15.13 14.96 2.07
N VAL A 434 14.97 13.72 2.54
CA VAL A 434 15.70 12.56 2.04
C VAL A 434 14.70 11.59 1.42
N LEU A 435 14.80 11.38 0.10
CA LEU A 435 13.96 10.42 -0.61
C LEU A 435 14.76 9.15 -0.85
N ALA A 436 14.26 8.04 -0.34
CA ALA A 436 14.84 6.73 -0.58
C ALA A 436 13.89 5.89 -1.43
N GLY A 437 14.40 5.25 -2.47
CA GLY A 437 13.57 4.46 -3.37
C GLY A 437 14.38 3.84 -4.50
N ASP A 438 13.65 3.18 -5.40
CA ASP A 438 14.20 2.64 -6.64
C ASP A 438 13.27 2.95 -7.81
N HIS A 439 13.61 4.02 -8.53
CA HIS A 439 12.89 4.49 -9.71
C HIS A 439 13.01 3.56 -10.94
N LEU A 440 13.76 2.46 -10.83
CA LEU A 440 13.84 1.41 -11.84
C LEU A 440 12.99 0.18 -11.48
N GLN A 441 12.30 0.20 -10.33
CA GLN A 441 11.22 -0.72 -10.00
C GLN A 441 9.85 -0.09 -10.31
N LEU A 442 8.76 -0.77 -9.92
CA LEU A 442 7.39 -0.36 -10.21
C LEU A 442 7.06 1.07 -9.74
N PRO A 443 6.44 1.90 -10.60
CA PRO A 443 5.87 3.18 -10.20
C PRO A 443 4.61 2.98 -9.33
N PRO A 444 4.04 4.05 -8.75
CA PRO A 444 2.71 3.98 -8.13
C PRO A 444 1.66 3.44 -9.13
N THR A 445 0.76 2.58 -8.63
CA THR A 445 -0.34 2.04 -9.44
C THR A 445 -1.39 3.12 -9.73
N VAL A 446 -1.70 3.33 -11.01
CA VAL A 446 -2.70 4.30 -11.51
C VAL A 446 -3.73 3.54 -12.36
N LYS A 447 -5.02 3.65 -12.06
CA LYS A 447 -6.11 2.93 -12.76
C LYS A 447 -6.56 3.65 -14.02
N SER A 448 -6.52 4.98 -14.03
CA SER A 448 -6.99 5.84 -15.13
C SER A 448 -6.18 5.67 -16.43
N THR A 449 -4.92 5.27 -16.36
CA THR A 449 -4.09 4.99 -17.55
C THR A 449 -4.57 3.76 -18.33
N GLY A 450 -5.16 2.76 -17.66
CA GLY A 450 -5.70 1.55 -18.29
C GLY A 450 -7.02 1.74 -19.04
N GLN A 451 -7.73 2.86 -18.86
CA GLN A 451 -8.96 3.15 -19.60
C GLN A 451 -8.70 3.86 -20.94
N LYS A 452 -7.60 4.60 -21.07
CA LYS A 452 -7.27 5.35 -22.31
C LYS A 452 -6.90 4.43 -23.49
N SER A 453 -6.56 3.18 -23.25
CA SER A 453 -6.22 2.19 -24.29
C SER A 453 -7.44 1.50 -24.94
N LYS A 454 -8.67 1.65 -24.42
CA LYS A 454 -9.86 1.00 -24.99
C LYS A 454 -10.68 1.86 -25.98
N ASP A 455 -10.41 3.16 -26.11
CA ASP A 455 -11.20 4.08 -26.96
C ASP A 455 -10.53 4.51 -28.28
N ASN A 456 -9.34 3.99 -28.62
CA ASN A 456 -8.66 4.35 -29.88
C ASN A 456 -9.13 3.55 -31.12
N THR A 457 -10.25 2.84 -31.04
CA THR A 457 -10.84 2.10 -32.17
C THR A 457 -12.19 2.65 -32.62
N SER A 458 -12.37 3.98 -32.59
CA SER A 458 -13.43 4.63 -33.37
C SER A 458 -12.88 5.81 -34.14
N LYS A 459 -12.88 5.65 -35.46
CA LYS A 459 -12.51 6.66 -36.46
C LYS A 459 -13.25 7.98 -36.23
N GLY A 460 -12.47 9.05 -36.11
CA GLY A 460 -12.76 10.40 -36.60
C GLY A 460 -14.09 11.03 -36.20
N GLU A 461 -14.14 11.71 -35.06
CA GLU A 461 -15.02 12.86 -34.86
C GLU A 461 -14.29 13.98 -34.12
N LYS A 462 -14.38 15.19 -34.67
CA LYS A 462 -13.79 16.42 -34.14
C LYS A 462 -14.34 16.67 -32.74
N LYS A 463 -13.47 16.75 -31.73
CA LYS A 463 -13.80 17.30 -30.41
C LYS A 463 -14.24 18.75 -30.61
N THR A 464 -15.51 19.02 -30.33
CA THR A 464 -16.06 20.37 -30.20
C THR A 464 -15.57 20.98 -28.88
N ASP A 465 -14.96 22.16 -29.00
CA ASP A 465 -14.47 22.99 -27.90
C ASP A 465 -15.61 23.47 -27.00
N THR A 466 -15.70 22.89 -25.80
CA THR A 466 -16.35 23.51 -24.64
C THR A 466 -15.77 22.95 -23.34
N ASN A 467 -14.54 23.37 -23.01
CA ASN A 467 -14.09 23.49 -21.62
C ASN A 467 -12.93 24.48 -21.57
N ALA A 468 -13.07 25.49 -20.70
CA ALA A 468 -12.14 26.60 -20.55
C ALA A 468 -10.68 26.15 -20.44
N ASP A 469 -9.80 26.91 -21.09
CA ASP A 469 -8.36 26.71 -21.17
C ASP A 469 -7.72 26.57 -19.78
N ILE A 470 -7.54 25.34 -19.32
CA ILE A 470 -6.56 25.01 -18.28
C ILE A 470 -5.31 24.59 -19.03
N GLU A 471 -4.30 25.46 -19.09
CA GLU A 471 -2.95 25.09 -19.50
C GLU A 471 -2.51 23.90 -18.63
N THR A 472 -2.53 22.69 -19.19
CA THR A 472 -2.03 21.50 -18.50
C THR A 472 -0.54 21.39 -18.81
N LEU A 473 0.28 21.24 -17.76
CA LEU A 473 1.72 21.08 -17.94
C LEU A 473 2.01 19.79 -18.74
N ASN A 474 2.54 19.95 -19.96
CA ASN A 474 3.02 18.84 -20.77
C ASN A 474 4.07 18.03 -19.99
N GLY A 475 3.85 16.72 -19.83
CA GLY A 475 4.79 15.80 -19.19
C GLY A 475 4.61 15.58 -17.67
N VAL A 476 3.52 16.09 -17.07
CA VAL A 476 3.09 15.72 -15.71
C VAL A 476 2.12 14.53 -15.79
N SER A 477 2.51 13.42 -15.16
CA SER A 477 1.74 12.17 -15.07
C SER A 477 1.68 11.74 -13.61
N LEU A 478 0.61 11.03 -13.20
CA LEU A 478 0.51 10.42 -11.87
C LEU A 478 1.58 9.34 -11.65
N GLU A 479 2.06 8.69 -12.71
CA GLU A 479 3.11 7.66 -12.64
C GLU A 479 4.50 8.27 -12.41
N ARG A 480 4.68 9.56 -12.72
CA ARG A 480 5.95 10.26 -12.49
C ARG A 480 6.06 10.60 -11.01
N THR A 481 7.01 9.97 -10.33
CA THR A 481 7.22 10.18 -8.90
C THR A 481 7.99 11.46 -8.61
N LEU A 482 7.92 11.93 -7.36
CA LEU A 482 8.76 13.04 -6.88
C LEU A 482 10.25 12.72 -7.06
N PHE A 483 10.64 11.45 -6.85
CA PHE A 483 12.01 10.99 -7.04
C PHE A 483 12.45 11.18 -8.50
N ASP A 484 11.67 10.69 -9.46
CA ASP A 484 11.95 10.83 -10.90
C ASP A 484 12.00 12.30 -11.32
N ARG A 485 11.07 13.12 -10.83
CA ARG A 485 11.01 14.54 -11.20
C ARG A 485 12.22 15.31 -10.68
N LEU A 486 12.61 15.12 -9.42
CA LEU A 486 13.78 15.79 -8.84
C LEU A 486 15.09 15.32 -9.49
N LEU A 487 15.21 14.03 -9.78
CA LEU A 487 16.38 13.48 -10.48
C LEU A 487 16.51 14.06 -11.90
N ALA A 488 15.40 14.17 -12.63
CA ALA A 488 15.38 14.80 -13.96
C ALA A 488 15.69 16.31 -13.92
N LEU A 489 15.27 16.99 -12.84
CA LEU A 489 15.42 18.44 -12.68
C LEU A 489 16.85 18.85 -12.30
N HIS A 490 17.46 18.13 -11.35
CA HIS A 490 18.75 18.50 -10.75
C HIS A 490 19.90 17.58 -11.14
N GLY A 491 19.61 16.47 -11.83
CA GLY A 491 20.61 15.51 -12.29
C GLY A 491 21.19 14.64 -11.17
N ALA A 492 22.26 13.90 -11.50
CA ALA A 492 22.86 12.91 -10.61
C ALA A 492 23.56 13.51 -9.36
N GLY A 493 23.80 14.83 -9.33
CA GLY A 493 24.46 15.50 -8.21
C GLY A 493 23.71 15.35 -6.88
N ILE A 494 22.37 15.23 -6.92
CA ILE A 494 21.54 15.04 -5.74
C ILE A 494 21.33 13.56 -5.36
N LYS A 495 21.93 12.61 -6.09
CA LYS A 495 21.69 11.16 -5.96
C LYS A 495 22.94 10.42 -5.46
N ARG A 496 22.74 9.45 -4.56
CA ARG A 496 23.70 8.39 -4.27
C ARG A 496 23.05 7.02 -4.41
N MET A 497 23.73 6.12 -5.12
CA MET A 497 23.26 4.77 -5.38
C MET A 497 24.00 3.78 -4.50
N LEU A 498 23.26 2.90 -3.83
CA LEU A 498 23.82 1.77 -3.11
C LEU A 498 24.21 0.67 -4.10
N THR A 499 25.39 0.08 -3.97
CA THR A 499 25.97 -0.81 -4.99
C THR A 499 26.10 -2.25 -4.54
N THR A 500 26.41 -2.51 -3.27
CA THR A 500 26.54 -3.89 -2.75
C THR A 500 25.17 -4.46 -2.38
N GLN A 501 24.78 -5.58 -3.00
CA GLN A 501 23.54 -6.29 -2.72
C GLN A 501 23.77 -7.56 -1.89
N TYR A 502 22.78 -7.88 -1.05
CA TYR A 502 22.78 -8.98 -0.10
C TYR A 502 21.58 -9.93 -0.30
N ARG A 503 20.89 -9.88 -1.46
CA ARG A 503 19.70 -10.69 -1.77
C ARG A 503 19.89 -11.78 -2.82
N MET A 504 20.54 -11.53 -3.95
CA MET A 504 20.55 -12.48 -5.07
C MET A 504 21.89 -13.21 -5.16
N HIS A 505 21.86 -14.42 -5.71
CA HIS A 505 23.04 -15.06 -6.31
C HIS A 505 23.61 -14.17 -7.43
N GLU A 506 24.92 -14.22 -7.66
CA GLU A 506 25.59 -13.35 -8.65
C GLU A 506 25.02 -13.55 -10.07
N LYS A 507 24.84 -14.81 -10.49
CA LYS A 507 24.26 -15.18 -11.80
C LYS A 507 22.90 -14.53 -12.07
N ILE A 508 22.03 -14.48 -11.05
CA ILE A 508 20.71 -13.82 -11.13
C ILE A 508 20.87 -12.30 -11.22
N MET A 509 21.79 -11.72 -10.45
CA MET A 509 22.02 -10.27 -10.37
C MET A 509 22.59 -9.69 -11.67
N ARG A 510 23.39 -10.44 -12.44
CA ARG A 510 24.16 -9.95 -13.59
C ARG A 510 23.30 -9.20 -14.61
N PHE A 511 22.18 -9.78 -15.04
CA PHE A 511 21.32 -9.16 -16.06
C PHE A 511 20.66 -7.85 -15.57
N PRO A 512 19.92 -7.83 -14.44
CA PRO A 512 19.40 -6.56 -13.91
C PRO A 512 20.51 -5.53 -13.69
N SER A 513 21.69 -5.94 -13.18
CA SER A 513 22.83 -5.04 -12.97
C SER A 513 23.26 -4.36 -14.26
N GLY A 514 23.53 -5.14 -15.32
CA GLY A 514 23.99 -4.63 -16.60
C GLY A 514 22.97 -3.74 -17.31
N GLU A 515 21.73 -4.22 -17.43
CA GLU A 515 20.72 -3.61 -18.28
C GLU A 515 19.99 -2.42 -17.61
N LEU A 516 19.87 -2.44 -16.28
CA LEU A 516 19.09 -1.43 -15.54
C LEU A 516 19.96 -0.55 -14.64
N TYR A 517 21.05 -1.07 -14.11
CA TYR A 517 21.83 -0.40 -13.06
C TYR A 517 23.27 -0.08 -13.50
N GLU A 518 23.50 0.09 -14.80
CA GLU A 518 24.79 0.50 -15.40
C GLU A 518 25.96 -0.43 -15.02
N GLY A 519 25.68 -1.70 -14.72
CA GLY A 519 26.67 -2.68 -14.25
C GLY A 519 27.24 -2.42 -12.86
N LYS A 520 26.62 -1.54 -12.05
CA LYS A 520 27.18 -1.09 -10.76
C LYS A 520 26.83 -1.98 -9.58
N LEU A 521 25.93 -2.95 -9.72
CA LEU A 521 25.60 -3.85 -8.60
C LEU A 521 26.66 -4.92 -8.39
N ILE A 522 27.03 -5.12 -7.13
CA ILE A 522 28.03 -6.09 -6.69
C ILE A 522 27.38 -7.04 -5.68
N ALA A 523 27.51 -8.35 -5.92
CA ALA A 523 27.06 -9.36 -4.98
C ALA A 523 28.04 -9.45 -3.80
N SER A 524 27.55 -9.30 -2.57
CA SER A 524 28.37 -9.54 -1.38
C SER A 524 28.89 -10.98 -1.33
N ASP A 525 30.04 -11.21 -0.71
CA ASP A 525 30.64 -12.55 -0.56
C ASP A 525 29.71 -13.53 0.14
N ALA A 526 28.86 -13.05 1.06
CA ALA A 526 27.87 -13.87 1.77
C ALA A 526 26.78 -14.45 0.84
N VAL A 527 26.71 -13.97 -0.40
CA VAL A 527 25.55 -14.21 -1.27
C VAL A 527 25.89 -14.55 -2.71
N LYS A 528 27.09 -14.22 -3.17
CA LYS A 528 27.47 -14.38 -4.57
C LYS A 528 27.34 -15.82 -5.08
N ALA A 529 27.54 -16.81 -4.21
CA ALA A 529 27.59 -18.24 -4.54
C ALA A 529 26.53 -19.10 -3.81
N ARG A 530 25.47 -18.48 -3.24
CA ARG A 530 24.45 -19.23 -2.46
C ARG A 530 23.53 -20.08 -3.35
N LEU A 531 23.32 -21.34 -2.99
CA LEU A 531 22.43 -22.26 -3.72
C LEU A 531 21.33 -22.82 -2.81
N LEU A 532 20.30 -23.46 -3.38
CA LEU A 532 19.23 -24.06 -2.59
C LEU A 532 19.73 -25.25 -1.74
N VAL A 533 20.71 -26.00 -2.23
CA VAL A 533 21.35 -27.08 -1.46
C VAL A 533 22.03 -26.58 -0.17
N ASP A 534 22.41 -25.29 -0.10
CA ASP A 534 23.02 -24.67 1.09
C ASP A 534 21.99 -24.06 2.06
N LEU A 535 20.72 -24.47 1.97
CA LEU A 535 19.70 -24.07 2.93
C LEU A 535 20.02 -24.65 4.32
N PRO A 536 19.57 -24.01 5.42
CA PRO A 536 19.90 -24.43 6.78
C PRO A 536 19.20 -25.74 7.21
N TYR A 537 18.57 -26.44 6.28
CA TYR A 537 17.88 -27.70 6.45
C TYR A 537 18.20 -28.62 5.27
N GLU A 538 17.96 -29.92 5.43
CA GLU A 538 18.31 -30.92 4.42
C GLU A 538 17.56 -30.68 3.10
N VAL A 539 18.32 -30.47 2.04
CA VAL A 539 17.87 -30.35 0.65
C VAL A 539 18.79 -31.21 -0.20
N GLY A 540 18.23 -32.12 -0.99
CA GLY A 540 18.98 -33.00 -1.87
C GLY A 540 19.65 -32.22 -3.00
N GLY A 541 20.89 -32.59 -3.33
CA GLY A 541 21.62 -32.00 -4.46
C GLY A 541 21.10 -32.55 -5.78
N THR A 542 20.24 -31.78 -6.43
CA THR A 542 19.64 -32.03 -7.75
C THR A 542 20.07 -30.94 -8.73
N ASP A 543 19.84 -31.16 -10.02
CA ASP A 543 20.11 -30.16 -11.06
C ASP A 543 19.37 -28.84 -10.75
N ASP A 544 18.14 -28.91 -10.22
CA ASP A 544 17.35 -27.73 -9.84
C ASP A 544 17.89 -26.98 -8.60
N THR A 545 18.48 -27.68 -7.64
CA THR A 545 18.90 -27.09 -6.36
C THR A 545 20.36 -26.61 -6.35
N GLN A 546 21.15 -27.09 -7.31
CA GLN A 546 22.54 -26.66 -7.54
C GLN A 546 22.63 -25.53 -8.58
N GLU A 547 21.59 -25.30 -9.36
CA GLU A 547 21.56 -24.24 -10.36
C GLU A 547 20.78 -23.02 -9.85
N PRO A 548 21.39 -21.81 -9.82
CA PRO A 548 20.71 -20.60 -9.39
C PRO A 548 19.82 -19.95 -10.47
N LEU A 549 20.02 -20.27 -11.75
CA LEU A 549 19.23 -19.69 -12.85
C LEU A 549 18.86 -20.76 -13.89
N VAL A 550 17.57 -21.08 -13.97
CA VAL A 550 16.98 -22.06 -14.89
C VAL A 550 16.03 -21.36 -15.86
N PHE A 551 16.05 -21.75 -17.14
CA PHE A 551 15.11 -21.27 -18.15
C PHE A 551 14.47 -22.46 -18.88
N TRP A 552 13.16 -22.62 -18.70
CA TRP A 552 12.32 -23.50 -19.49
C TRP A 552 11.77 -22.73 -20.70
N ASP A 553 12.39 -22.95 -21.85
CA ASP A 553 11.97 -22.32 -23.09
C ASP A 553 10.87 -23.14 -23.76
N THR A 554 9.68 -22.55 -23.87
CA THR A 554 8.48 -23.17 -24.44
C THR A 554 8.26 -22.80 -25.90
N GLN A 555 9.30 -22.36 -26.62
CA GLN A 555 9.24 -22.09 -28.06
C GLN A 555 8.79 -23.33 -28.87
N GLY A 556 8.37 -23.11 -30.12
CA GLY A 556 7.98 -24.19 -31.04
C GLY A 556 6.47 -24.43 -31.19
N GLY A 557 5.64 -23.64 -30.49
CA GLY A 557 4.19 -23.57 -30.74
C GLY A 557 3.32 -24.59 -30.00
N ASP A 558 3.92 -25.53 -29.25
CA ASP A 558 3.19 -26.54 -28.47
C ASP A 558 2.56 -25.98 -27.16
N PHE A 559 2.89 -24.73 -26.82
CA PHE A 559 2.47 -24.07 -25.59
C PHE A 559 1.66 -22.78 -25.87
N PRO A 560 0.52 -22.85 -26.59
CA PRO A 560 -0.20 -21.65 -27.01
C PRO A 560 -0.91 -20.94 -25.85
N GLU A 561 -0.93 -19.61 -25.89
CA GLU A 561 -1.74 -18.82 -24.96
C GLU A 561 -3.25 -18.96 -25.25
N LYS A 562 -4.08 -18.81 -24.21
CA LYS A 562 -5.54 -18.71 -24.28
C LYS A 562 -6.00 -17.36 -23.71
N ALA A 563 -6.98 -16.75 -24.36
CA ALA A 563 -7.74 -15.64 -23.79
C ALA A 563 -8.94 -16.19 -23.00
N GLU A 564 -9.37 -15.54 -21.92
CA GLU A 564 -10.59 -15.96 -21.22
C GLU A 564 -11.83 -15.84 -22.15
N ASP A 565 -12.62 -16.93 -22.26
CA ASP A 565 -13.83 -16.98 -23.07
C ASP A 565 -14.90 -15.95 -22.63
N GLU A 566 -15.66 -15.43 -23.61
CA GLU A 566 -16.70 -14.41 -23.39
C GLU A 566 -17.80 -14.79 -22.38
N ILE A 567 -17.97 -16.07 -22.08
CA ILE A 567 -19.02 -16.59 -21.18
C ILE A 567 -18.73 -16.23 -19.71
N SER A 568 -17.45 -16.06 -19.35
CA SER A 568 -17.02 -15.65 -18.00
C SER A 568 -17.11 -14.14 -17.74
N LYS A 569 -17.44 -13.33 -18.78
CA LYS A 569 -17.62 -11.86 -18.65
C LYS A 569 -18.76 -11.45 -17.71
N LYS A 570 -19.67 -12.36 -17.35
CA LYS A 570 -20.73 -12.09 -16.36
C LYS A 570 -20.25 -12.16 -14.91
N GLY A 571 -19.02 -12.63 -14.65
CA GLY A 571 -18.45 -12.76 -13.30
C GLY A 571 -17.10 -12.05 -13.08
N ALA A 572 -16.37 -11.69 -14.13
CA ALA A 572 -15.02 -11.15 -14.00
C ALA A 572 -14.98 -9.62 -14.07
N LEU A 573 -14.66 -9.02 -12.93
CA LEU A 573 -14.25 -7.63 -12.72
C LEU A 573 -12.82 -7.34 -13.25
N LEU A 574 -12.27 -8.25 -14.04
CA LEU A 574 -10.87 -8.28 -14.47
C LEU A 574 -10.87 -8.16 -15.99
N GLY A 575 -10.13 -7.18 -16.51
CA GLY A 575 -9.97 -6.99 -17.96
C GLY A 575 -9.36 -8.23 -18.63
N ASP A 576 -9.34 -8.22 -19.97
CA ASP A 576 -8.87 -9.31 -20.83
C ASP A 576 -7.56 -9.93 -20.29
N SER A 577 -7.66 -11.06 -19.59
CA SER A 577 -6.52 -11.77 -18.99
C SER A 577 -6.12 -12.97 -19.84
N LYS A 578 -4.85 -13.35 -19.74
CA LYS A 578 -4.23 -14.40 -20.55
C LYS A 578 -3.79 -15.56 -19.64
N SER A 579 -3.78 -16.76 -20.20
CA SER A 579 -3.35 -17.97 -19.51
C SER A 579 -2.68 -18.93 -20.49
N ASN A 580 -1.78 -19.77 -20.00
CA ASN A 580 -1.09 -20.80 -20.76
C ASN A 580 -1.04 -22.06 -19.90
N GLU A 581 -1.83 -23.07 -20.30
CA GLU A 581 -2.06 -24.27 -19.50
C GLU A 581 -0.86 -25.20 -19.49
N MET A 582 -0.22 -25.38 -20.64
CA MET A 582 0.97 -26.21 -20.77
C MET A 582 2.16 -25.59 -20.01
N GLU A 583 2.33 -24.26 -20.09
CA GLU A 583 3.35 -23.56 -19.30
C GLU A 583 3.07 -23.68 -17.79
N ALA A 584 1.81 -23.62 -17.37
CA ALA A 584 1.44 -23.83 -15.97
C ALA A 584 1.79 -25.24 -15.46
N MET A 585 1.75 -26.25 -16.33
CA MET A 585 2.18 -27.62 -16.01
C MET A 585 3.70 -27.71 -15.85
N VAL A 586 4.47 -27.04 -16.70
CA VAL A 586 5.94 -26.92 -16.54
C VAL A 586 6.29 -26.28 -15.20
N VAL A 587 5.62 -25.17 -14.87
CA VAL A 587 5.78 -24.48 -13.59
C VAL A 587 5.44 -25.40 -12.42
N ALA A 588 4.32 -26.13 -12.49
CA ALA A 588 3.92 -27.05 -11.44
C ALA A 588 4.93 -28.19 -11.25
N ARG A 589 5.43 -28.77 -12.34
CA ARG A 589 6.48 -29.81 -12.32
C ARG A 589 7.76 -29.29 -11.70
N HIS A 590 8.20 -28.09 -12.05
CA HIS A 590 9.40 -27.48 -11.46
C HIS A 590 9.23 -27.23 -9.95
N VAL A 591 8.05 -26.77 -9.52
CA VAL A 591 7.73 -26.62 -8.09
C VAL A 591 7.73 -27.97 -7.37
N ASP A 592 7.17 -29.01 -7.98
CA ASP A 592 7.18 -30.38 -7.46
C ASP A 592 8.62 -30.88 -7.27
N ASN A 593 9.49 -30.73 -8.27
CA ASN A 593 10.90 -31.13 -8.18
C ASN A 593 11.62 -30.46 -7.00
N LEU A 594 11.40 -29.15 -6.80
CA LEU A 594 12.02 -28.42 -5.68
C LEU A 594 11.54 -28.94 -4.33
N ILE A 595 10.25 -29.24 -4.20
CA ILE A 595 9.66 -29.74 -2.95
C ILE A 595 10.09 -31.18 -2.68
N ASP A 596 10.14 -32.03 -3.72
CA ASP A 596 10.61 -33.41 -3.63
C ASP A 596 12.11 -33.47 -3.27
N ALA A 597 12.89 -32.48 -3.70
CA ALA A 597 14.28 -32.28 -3.26
C ALA A 597 14.40 -31.76 -1.81
N GLY A 598 13.30 -31.43 -1.13
CA GLY A 598 13.28 -31.02 0.28
C GLY A 598 13.14 -29.51 0.50
N VAL A 599 13.00 -28.69 -0.54
CA VAL A 599 12.74 -27.25 -0.37
C VAL A 599 11.34 -27.04 0.20
N ARG A 600 11.25 -26.32 1.32
CA ARG A 600 9.95 -26.10 1.97
C ARG A 600 9.06 -25.19 1.11
N PRO A 601 7.74 -25.48 0.96
CA PRO A 601 6.82 -24.66 0.17
C PRO A 601 6.84 -23.17 0.54
N GLU A 602 7.00 -22.83 1.83
CA GLU A 602 7.04 -21.44 2.30
C GLU A 602 8.27 -20.67 1.79
N SER A 603 9.31 -21.37 1.33
CA SER A 603 10.53 -20.80 0.77
C SER A 603 10.43 -20.54 -0.74
N ILE A 604 9.33 -20.96 -1.37
CA ILE A 604 9.07 -20.86 -2.81
C ILE A 604 7.99 -19.81 -3.07
N ALA A 605 8.12 -19.07 -4.17
CA ALA A 605 7.00 -18.32 -4.75
C ALA A 605 6.87 -18.57 -6.24
N VAL A 606 5.63 -18.55 -6.73
CA VAL A 606 5.32 -18.51 -8.15
C VAL A 606 4.70 -17.16 -8.49
N ILE A 607 5.28 -16.51 -9.50
CA ILE A 607 4.90 -15.17 -9.93
C ILE A 607 4.51 -15.20 -11.40
N THR A 608 3.43 -14.51 -11.75
CA THR A 608 3.01 -14.34 -13.15
C THR A 608 2.42 -12.95 -13.39
N PRO A 609 2.58 -12.35 -14.58
CA PRO A 609 2.00 -11.03 -14.86
C PRO A 609 0.47 -11.06 -15.04
N TYR A 610 -0.12 -12.23 -15.33
CA TYR A 610 -1.52 -12.34 -15.73
C TYR A 610 -2.37 -13.02 -14.66
N ASN A 611 -3.50 -12.40 -14.30
CA ASN A 611 -4.41 -12.92 -13.29
C ASN A 611 -5.08 -14.24 -13.72
N GLY A 612 -5.36 -14.42 -15.02
CA GLY A 612 -5.87 -15.68 -15.58
C GLY A 612 -4.91 -16.85 -15.31
N GLN A 613 -3.62 -16.63 -15.58
CA GLN A 613 -2.58 -17.62 -15.25
C GLN A 613 -2.48 -17.87 -13.74
N LEU A 614 -2.56 -16.82 -12.92
CA LEU A 614 -2.53 -16.97 -11.47
C LEU A 614 -3.69 -17.83 -10.96
N ALA A 615 -4.89 -17.69 -11.54
CA ALA A 615 -6.04 -18.52 -11.20
C ALA A 615 -5.80 -19.99 -11.54
N LEU A 616 -5.20 -20.27 -12.71
CA LEU A 616 -4.86 -21.61 -13.13
C LEU A 616 -3.82 -22.26 -12.20
N LEU A 617 -2.70 -21.57 -11.96
CA LEU A 617 -1.65 -22.02 -11.03
C LEU A 617 -2.19 -22.21 -9.61
N SER A 618 -3.08 -21.32 -9.16
CA SER A 618 -3.73 -21.46 -7.86
C SER A 618 -4.58 -22.71 -7.75
N ARG A 619 -5.27 -23.14 -8.82
CA ARG A 619 -6.04 -24.38 -8.81
C ARG A 619 -5.13 -25.61 -8.71
N MET A 620 -3.95 -25.57 -9.33
CA MET A 620 -3.01 -26.69 -9.37
C MET A 620 -2.18 -26.83 -8.09
N LEU A 621 -1.69 -25.70 -7.54
CA LEU A 621 -0.64 -25.73 -6.52
C LEU A 621 -1.13 -25.34 -5.11
N ARG A 622 -2.20 -24.55 -4.97
CA ARG A 622 -2.60 -24.02 -3.65
C ARG A 622 -3.14 -25.09 -2.72
N GLU A 623 -3.89 -26.06 -3.24
CA GLU A 623 -4.42 -27.17 -2.44
C GLU A 623 -3.31 -28.17 -2.08
N LYS A 624 -2.40 -28.43 -3.03
CA LYS A 624 -1.25 -29.33 -2.84
C LYS A 624 -0.25 -28.76 -1.84
N TYR A 625 0.00 -27.45 -1.90
CA TYR A 625 1.00 -26.75 -1.09
C TYR A 625 0.47 -25.44 -0.48
N PRO A 626 -0.23 -25.51 0.67
CA PRO A 626 -0.82 -24.33 1.30
C PRO A 626 0.19 -23.24 1.72
N GLY A 627 1.45 -23.62 1.95
CA GLY A 627 2.54 -22.71 2.30
C GLY A 627 3.17 -21.97 1.10
N LEU A 628 2.90 -22.41 -0.13
CA LEU A 628 3.43 -21.82 -1.36
C LEU A 628 2.81 -20.44 -1.61
N GLU A 629 3.66 -19.45 -1.90
CA GLU A 629 3.18 -18.11 -2.21
C GLU A 629 2.92 -17.94 -3.72
N LEU A 630 1.69 -17.62 -4.08
CA LEU A 630 1.26 -17.37 -5.46
C LEU A 630 0.81 -15.92 -5.60
N GLY A 631 1.35 -15.18 -6.56
CA GLY A 631 0.97 -13.77 -6.73
C GLY A 631 1.29 -13.19 -8.10
N SER A 632 0.75 -12.00 -8.37
CA SER A 632 1.19 -11.19 -9.50
C SER A 632 2.53 -10.51 -9.20
N VAL A 633 3.23 -10.08 -10.25
CA VAL A 633 4.49 -9.31 -10.12
C VAL A 633 4.31 -8.11 -9.18
N ASP A 634 3.25 -7.33 -9.40
CA ASP A 634 2.89 -6.16 -8.59
C ASP A 634 2.59 -6.54 -7.13
N GLY A 635 1.87 -7.64 -6.91
CA GLY A 635 1.52 -8.12 -5.56
C GLY A 635 2.72 -8.62 -4.75
N PHE A 636 3.81 -8.98 -5.45
CA PHE A 636 5.04 -9.49 -4.85
C PHE A 636 6.08 -8.40 -4.56
N GLN A 637 5.77 -7.13 -4.82
CA GLN A 637 6.68 -6.03 -4.54
C GLN A 637 7.04 -5.94 -3.05
N GLY A 638 8.33 -5.73 -2.78
CA GLY A 638 8.88 -5.69 -1.41
C GLY A 638 9.05 -7.05 -0.72
N ARG A 639 8.58 -8.15 -1.34
CA ARG A 639 8.79 -9.53 -0.85
C ARG A 639 10.03 -10.16 -1.48
N GLU A 640 10.50 -11.24 -0.87
CA GLU A 640 11.64 -12.06 -1.33
C GLU A 640 11.46 -13.51 -0.87
N LYS A 641 12.01 -14.45 -1.64
CA LYS A 641 11.95 -15.90 -1.37
C LYS A 641 13.26 -16.58 -1.72
N GLU A 642 13.49 -17.78 -1.18
CA GLU A 642 14.69 -18.55 -1.51
C GLU A 642 14.67 -18.99 -2.98
N ALA A 643 13.51 -19.50 -3.45
CA ALA A 643 13.25 -19.82 -4.84
C ALA A 643 12.07 -19.02 -5.40
N VAL A 644 12.19 -18.53 -6.64
CA VAL A 644 11.08 -17.88 -7.37
C VAL A 644 10.96 -18.52 -8.75
N VAL A 645 9.75 -18.94 -9.10
CA VAL A 645 9.39 -19.46 -10.43
C VAL A 645 8.50 -18.42 -11.11
N VAL A 646 8.85 -18.03 -12.34
CA VAL A 646 8.13 -17.00 -13.11
C VAL A 646 7.52 -17.61 -14.36
N SER A 647 6.21 -17.42 -14.52
CA SER A 647 5.45 -17.81 -15.72
C SER A 647 5.19 -16.57 -16.58
N LEU A 648 5.73 -16.52 -17.80
CA LEU A 648 5.61 -15.40 -18.74
C LEU A 648 4.31 -15.43 -19.54
N VAL A 649 3.71 -16.60 -19.76
CA VAL A 649 2.38 -16.82 -20.38
C VAL A 649 2.31 -16.58 -21.89
N ARG A 650 2.94 -15.52 -22.38
CA ARG A 650 2.79 -15.06 -23.77
C ARG A 650 3.49 -15.99 -24.73
N SER A 651 2.69 -16.61 -25.61
CA SER A 651 3.13 -17.42 -26.75
C SER A 651 2.09 -17.29 -27.85
N ASN A 652 2.41 -16.53 -28.90
CA ASN A 652 1.48 -16.23 -30.00
C ASN A 652 2.22 -15.86 -31.29
N ALA A 653 1.59 -16.09 -32.44
CA ALA A 653 2.19 -15.88 -33.76
C ALA A 653 2.40 -14.40 -34.11
N GLU A 654 1.69 -13.50 -33.42
CA GLU A 654 1.80 -12.05 -33.61
C GLU A 654 2.98 -11.44 -32.83
N HIS A 655 3.67 -12.24 -32.02
CA HIS A 655 4.76 -11.81 -31.13
C HIS A 655 4.37 -10.67 -30.17
N GLU A 656 3.10 -10.62 -29.78
CA GLU A 656 2.60 -9.63 -28.84
C GLU A 656 2.94 -10.05 -27.41
N VAL A 657 3.68 -9.20 -26.70
CA VAL A 657 4.08 -9.45 -25.30
C VAL A 657 3.20 -8.73 -24.27
N GLY A 658 2.41 -7.75 -24.72
CA GLY A 658 1.51 -6.98 -23.86
C GLY A 658 2.18 -6.43 -22.59
N PHE A 659 1.68 -6.86 -21.43
CA PHE A 659 2.09 -6.41 -20.11
C PHE A 659 3.57 -6.66 -19.78
N LEU A 660 4.21 -7.63 -20.44
CA LEU A 660 5.64 -7.91 -20.29
C LEU A 660 6.54 -6.83 -20.88
N GLY A 661 6.03 -5.93 -21.73
CA GLY A 661 6.82 -4.83 -22.31
C GLY A 661 7.32 -3.81 -21.28
N GLU A 662 6.76 -3.80 -20.06
CA GLU A 662 7.19 -2.88 -19.00
C GLU A 662 8.41 -3.41 -18.23
N LYS A 663 9.61 -2.95 -18.60
CA LYS A 663 10.89 -3.38 -17.99
C LYS A 663 10.94 -3.31 -16.46
N ARG A 664 10.22 -2.36 -15.84
CA ARG A 664 10.18 -2.19 -14.37
C ARG A 664 9.48 -3.36 -13.67
N ARG A 665 8.44 -3.95 -14.28
CA ARG A 665 7.78 -5.16 -13.77
C ARG A 665 8.71 -6.34 -13.82
N LEU A 666 9.38 -6.53 -14.94
CA LEU A 666 10.35 -7.62 -15.09
C LEU A 666 11.53 -7.48 -14.14
N ASN A 667 12.03 -6.25 -13.95
CA ASN A 667 13.02 -5.98 -12.91
C ASN A 667 12.51 -6.43 -11.53
N VAL A 668 11.25 -6.15 -11.21
CA VAL A 668 10.65 -6.68 -9.97
C VAL A 668 10.71 -8.20 -9.98
N ALA A 669 10.15 -8.90 -10.96
CA ALA A 669 10.14 -10.36 -11.01
C ALA A 669 11.54 -11.00 -10.86
N MET A 670 12.52 -10.52 -11.63
CA MET A 670 13.89 -11.04 -11.63
C MET A 670 14.65 -10.84 -10.31
N THR A 671 14.24 -9.88 -9.49
CA THR A 671 14.99 -9.45 -8.29
C THR A 671 14.34 -9.82 -6.95
N ARG A 672 13.31 -10.67 -7.00
CA ARG A 672 12.69 -11.31 -5.82
C ARG A 672 13.44 -12.54 -5.28
N PRO A 673 14.05 -13.41 -6.10
CA PRO A 673 14.69 -14.64 -5.60
C PRO A 673 16.00 -14.37 -4.87
N LYS A 674 16.35 -15.28 -3.97
CA LYS A 674 17.64 -15.25 -3.26
C LYS A 674 18.65 -16.22 -3.83
N ARG A 675 18.26 -17.49 -3.98
CA ARG A 675 19.13 -18.60 -4.37
C ARG A 675 18.81 -19.12 -5.76
N HIS A 676 17.53 -19.16 -6.13
CA HIS A 676 17.10 -19.80 -7.37
C HIS A 676 16.01 -19.00 -8.08
N LEU A 677 16.23 -18.73 -9.37
CA LEU A 677 15.26 -18.16 -10.30
C LEU A 677 15.00 -19.16 -11.42
N CYS A 678 13.75 -19.56 -11.59
CA CYS A 678 13.29 -20.34 -12.71
C CYS A 678 12.34 -19.49 -13.57
N ILE A 679 12.62 -19.39 -14.87
CA ILE A 679 11.76 -18.70 -15.84
C ILE A 679 11.13 -19.76 -16.75
N CYS A 680 9.82 -19.67 -16.97
CA CYS A 680 9.11 -20.46 -17.96
C CYS A 680 8.44 -19.53 -18.97
N GLY A 681 8.69 -19.73 -20.26
CA GLY A 681 8.05 -18.95 -21.32
C GLY A 681 8.67 -19.15 -22.69
N ASP A 682 8.06 -18.54 -23.70
CA ASP A 682 8.40 -18.70 -25.11
C ASP A 682 9.41 -17.63 -25.57
N SER A 683 10.68 -18.02 -25.77
CA SER A 683 11.74 -17.10 -26.18
C SER A 683 11.47 -16.40 -27.52
N GLU A 684 10.83 -17.09 -28.48
CA GLU A 684 10.50 -16.59 -29.80
C GLU A 684 9.45 -15.47 -29.72
N THR A 685 8.39 -15.66 -28.94
CA THR A 685 7.39 -14.61 -28.70
C THR A 685 7.97 -13.44 -27.92
N ILE A 686 8.73 -13.71 -26.85
CA ILE A 686 9.17 -12.68 -25.91
C ILE A 686 10.26 -11.79 -26.48
N SER A 687 11.23 -12.35 -27.21
CA SER A 687 12.38 -11.62 -27.78
C SER A 687 11.97 -10.49 -28.74
N HIS A 688 10.81 -10.62 -29.39
CA HIS A 688 10.29 -9.65 -30.36
C HIS A 688 9.56 -8.47 -29.72
N GLY A 689 9.25 -8.51 -28.42
CA GLY A 689 8.47 -7.46 -27.76
C GLY A 689 9.22 -6.14 -27.54
N SER A 690 10.53 -6.19 -27.25
CA SER A 690 11.38 -4.99 -27.09
C SER A 690 12.87 -5.34 -27.10
N SER A 691 13.75 -4.36 -27.27
CA SER A 691 15.20 -4.58 -27.15
C SER A 691 15.61 -5.12 -25.78
N PHE A 692 14.94 -4.68 -24.71
CA PHE A 692 15.16 -5.16 -23.36
C PHE A 692 14.83 -6.65 -23.23
N LEU A 693 13.68 -7.08 -23.77
CA LEU A 693 13.26 -8.47 -23.75
C LEU A 693 14.15 -9.36 -24.61
N LYS A 694 14.58 -8.85 -25.77
CA LYS A 694 15.53 -9.53 -26.64
C LYS A 694 16.83 -9.83 -25.90
N HIS A 695 17.47 -8.81 -25.32
CA HIS A 695 18.70 -8.99 -24.54
C HIS A 695 18.48 -9.91 -23.33
N TRP A 696 17.28 -9.92 -22.75
CA TRP A 696 16.95 -10.80 -21.64
C TRP A 696 16.89 -12.27 -22.07
N MET A 697 16.22 -12.58 -23.19
CA MET A 697 16.18 -13.93 -23.73
C MET A 697 17.58 -14.41 -24.15
N GLU A 698 18.35 -13.57 -24.86
CA GLU A 698 19.75 -13.87 -25.22
C GLU A 698 20.61 -14.15 -23.96
N PHE A 699 20.44 -13.35 -22.90
CA PHE A 699 21.12 -13.60 -21.63
C PHE A 699 20.74 -14.94 -21.01
N LEU A 700 19.44 -15.29 -21.02
CA LEU A 700 18.96 -16.57 -20.47
C LEU A 700 19.50 -17.75 -21.28
N GLU A 701 19.50 -17.69 -22.61
CA GLU A 701 20.06 -18.74 -23.47
C GLU A 701 21.56 -18.96 -23.23
N GLU A 702 22.33 -17.89 -23.04
CA GLU A 702 23.78 -17.98 -22.84
C GLU A 702 24.18 -18.36 -21.41
N ASN A 703 23.37 -17.95 -20.42
CA ASN A 703 23.78 -18.03 -19.02
C ASN A 703 22.93 -18.99 -18.21
N ALA A 704 21.63 -19.17 -18.45
CA ALA A 704 20.80 -20.07 -17.65
C ALA A 704 21.07 -21.55 -17.97
N ASP A 705 20.64 -22.45 -17.08
CA ASP A 705 20.41 -23.84 -17.47
C ASP A 705 19.16 -23.91 -18.34
N LEU A 706 19.39 -24.01 -19.66
CA LEU A 706 18.37 -23.96 -20.70
C LEU A 706 17.76 -25.34 -20.92
N ARG A 707 16.43 -25.42 -20.84
CA ARG A 707 15.67 -26.66 -20.95
C ARG A 707 14.47 -26.49 -21.86
N TYR A 708 14.19 -27.51 -22.65
CA TYR A 708 13.03 -27.57 -23.54
C TYR A 708 12.04 -28.61 -23.02
N PRO A 709 10.81 -28.23 -22.65
CA PRO A 709 9.81 -29.17 -22.21
C PRO A 709 9.17 -29.90 -23.39
N ASP A 710 8.96 -31.21 -23.25
CA ASP A 710 8.14 -32.00 -24.18
C ASP A 710 6.68 -31.97 -23.73
N ALA A 711 5.77 -31.55 -24.62
CA ALA A 711 4.33 -31.53 -24.35
C ALA A 711 3.77 -32.94 -24.07
N GLY A 712 4.36 -33.98 -24.68
CA GLY A 712 3.96 -35.37 -24.47
C GLY A 712 4.29 -35.91 -23.07
N ASP A 713 5.29 -35.35 -22.40
CA ASP A 713 5.67 -35.72 -21.03
C ASP A 713 4.79 -35.04 -19.97
N LEU A 714 4.01 -34.03 -20.36
CA LEU A 714 3.17 -33.24 -19.46
C LEU A 714 1.73 -33.76 -19.44
N LEU A 715 1.20 -34.21 -20.58
CA LEU A 715 -0.17 -34.74 -20.75
C LEU A 715 -0.27 -36.23 -20.38
#